data_AF-A0A8U0TY84-F1
#
_entry.id   AF-A0A8U0TY84-F1
#
_cell.length_a   1.000
_cell.length_b   1.000
_cell.length_c   1.000
_cell.angle_alpha   90.00
_cell.angle_beta   90.00
_cell.angle_gamma   90.00
#
_symmetry.space_group_name_H-M   'P 1'
#
loop_
_entity.id
_entity.type
_entity.pdbx_description
1 polymer ?
#
loop_
_entity_poly.entity_id
_entity_poly.type
_entity_poly.pdbx_seq_one_letter_code
_entity_poly.pdbx_strand_id
1 'polypeptide(L)'
;MAEFSQPHPYLTATIVLNELNWTDALEAVFRKNKEEDPTLLWQVFGSATGLARYFPASPWMDSRKTPNKIDLYDVRRRPWYIQGAASPKDMLILVDASGSVSGLTLKLIHTSVSEMLETLSDDDYVNVVYFNDKAVKAACFQNLVQANVRNKRFLKDAVRNISAKGITNYKGGFELAFEQLSSLNVTQGRALCNKIIMLFTDGGEERAQEIFQKYNADKKVRIFTFSVGQHNYDKGPIQWMACTNKGYYYEIPSIGAIRINTQEYLDVLGRPMVKANNKAKQVQWTNVYQDALELGLVITGTLPVFNKTNTKADKERGLQRPQNQLILGVMAIDVSLDDIKRLTPRFTFGPNGYYFAIDPNGYVLLHPNLCPKNPKFQEPVTLDFLDAELEDEIKVEIRTNMINGETGHRTVHTLVKSQDERYIDRSERLYTYAPVKGTDYSLALVLPVYSLHYIHTTIGDTITQAKFSESLQEDKFEEYGYTLIAPREYCKDLKPSKNNTEFLMDFNEYIDRKTPNNPLCNVDLVNRLLLDAGITSDLVKQWRDQMPNGVLARFVATDGGITRIYPKSAGLDWTEDPETYESSFYKRSLDNDIYIFTPTPYQEDTNMTEDSVLVSRAVNLDIDGVRLKPAVVGVKLDISTWMTNFINATLKMNCKDEICGCQRNDEHVDCVILDDGGFLVMANRDEYIGQIGQFFGMIDPILMVNLVNMSLFTLNKTYDYQSVCDPKRESKGSAAGLRSVYVPTIADILNVGWLASAAAWSILQQLLVSIAFPNFLHAADTDEEIPDMSKESCITEQTQYFYDNEEKSFRGTLDCENCSRMFHAEKLWKTNLVFVIADAKLTCMSCDHKPLIQAEQPSGGPDPCEMAEKPRFRKGPDACFDNNEREEDFDCGGASALSPSLLAMVALQLALLWLLAGSTHHAVPS
;
A
#
# COMPACT_ATOMS: atom_id res chain seq x y z
N MET A 1 4.57 -4.20 -29.62
CA MET A 1 5.59 -5.17 -29.15
C MET A 1 4.87 -6.23 -28.32
N ALA A 2 5.37 -7.47 -28.24
CA ALA A 2 4.74 -8.54 -27.47
C ALA A 2 5.78 -9.16 -26.53
N GLU A 3 5.40 -9.42 -25.29
CA GLU A 3 6.33 -9.80 -24.22
C GLU A 3 5.89 -11.04 -23.44
N PHE A 4 6.88 -11.77 -22.89
CA PHE A 4 6.73 -13.08 -22.26
C PHE A 4 7.44 -13.19 -20.91
N SER A 5 6.83 -14.02 -20.05
CA SER A 5 7.21 -14.32 -18.66
C SER A 5 8.21 -15.47 -18.48
N GLN A 6 8.73 -16.05 -19.57
CA GLN A 6 9.65 -17.20 -19.53
C GLN A 6 10.81 -17.03 -20.52
N PRO A 7 12.01 -17.60 -20.23
CA PRO A 7 13.18 -17.42 -21.06
C PRO A 7 12.95 -17.87 -22.52
N HIS A 8 13.83 -17.39 -23.39
CA HIS A 8 13.79 -17.44 -24.85
C HIS A 8 13.46 -18.77 -25.58
N PRO A 9 13.46 -20.00 -24.99
CA PRO A 9 13.07 -21.21 -25.72
C PRO A 9 11.57 -21.38 -26.06
N TYR A 10 10.64 -20.63 -25.45
CA TYR A 10 9.19 -20.79 -25.67
C TYR A 10 8.60 -19.97 -26.83
N LEU A 11 9.37 -19.06 -27.43
CA LEU A 11 8.94 -18.21 -28.56
C LEU A 11 8.58 -19.03 -29.82
N THR A 12 9.01 -20.28 -29.90
CA THR A 12 8.76 -21.18 -31.04
C THR A 12 7.52 -22.07 -30.83
N ALA A 13 6.82 -21.97 -29.70
CA ALA A 13 5.61 -22.75 -29.45
C ALA A 13 4.47 -22.28 -30.37
N THR A 14 3.82 -23.22 -31.07
CA THR A 14 2.75 -22.93 -32.04
C THR A 14 1.60 -22.12 -31.43
N ILE A 15 1.28 -22.34 -30.15
CA ILE A 15 0.22 -21.61 -29.45
C ILE A 15 0.53 -20.11 -29.33
N VAL A 16 1.78 -19.78 -29.03
CA VAL A 16 2.27 -18.40 -28.89
C VAL A 16 2.32 -17.69 -30.24
N LEU A 17 2.84 -18.38 -31.26
CA LEU A 17 2.95 -17.82 -32.62
C LEU A 17 1.58 -17.48 -33.20
N ASN A 18 0.58 -18.31 -32.92
CA ASN A 18 -0.80 -18.03 -33.33
C ASN A 18 -1.35 -16.78 -32.63
N GLU A 19 -1.12 -16.63 -31.32
CA GLU A 19 -1.52 -15.44 -30.58
C GLU A 19 -0.88 -14.18 -31.15
N LEU A 20 0.43 -14.21 -31.41
CA LEU A 20 1.15 -13.09 -32.04
C LEU A 20 0.59 -12.70 -33.41
N ASN A 21 0.14 -13.68 -34.19
CA ASN A 21 -0.37 -13.43 -35.53
C ASN A 21 -1.73 -12.71 -35.49
N TRP A 22 -2.70 -13.21 -34.71
CA TRP A 22 -4.05 -12.61 -34.71
C TRP A 22 -4.12 -11.32 -33.89
N THR A 23 -3.34 -11.20 -32.82
CA THR A 23 -3.31 -9.97 -31.98
C THR A 23 -2.63 -8.80 -32.67
N ASP A 24 -1.95 -9.02 -33.80
CA ASP A 24 -1.29 -7.95 -34.57
C ASP A 24 -2.27 -6.91 -35.10
N ALA A 25 -3.49 -7.34 -35.44
CA ALA A 25 -4.57 -6.47 -35.90
C ALA A 25 -5.00 -5.42 -34.85
N LEU A 26 -4.68 -5.63 -33.56
CA LEU A 26 -5.00 -4.66 -32.50
C LEU A 26 -4.18 -3.38 -32.61
N GLU A 27 -3.00 -3.40 -33.21
CA GLU A 27 -2.14 -2.21 -33.30
C GLU A 27 -2.81 -1.07 -34.07
N ALA A 28 -3.55 -1.39 -35.15
CA ALA A 28 -4.30 -0.40 -35.91
C ALA A 28 -5.38 0.29 -35.07
N VAL A 29 -6.02 -0.47 -34.16
CA VAL A 29 -7.04 0.07 -33.24
C VAL A 29 -6.39 0.90 -32.15
N PHE A 30 -5.31 0.41 -31.53
CA PHE A 30 -4.58 1.15 -30.49
C PHE A 30 -4.05 2.50 -30.99
N ARG A 31 -3.53 2.52 -32.22
CA ARG A 31 -3.09 3.75 -32.89
C ARG A 31 -4.25 4.72 -33.09
N LYS A 32 -5.37 4.24 -33.61
CA LYS A 32 -6.58 5.05 -33.81
C LYS A 32 -7.07 5.67 -32.49
N ASN A 33 -7.11 4.89 -31.41
CA ASN A 33 -7.54 5.39 -30.10
C ASN A 33 -6.63 6.53 -29.61
N LYS A 34 -5.31 6.41 -29.80
CA LYS A 34 -4.36 7.45 -29.41
C LYS A 34 -4.39 8.69 -30.31
N GLU A 35 -4.75 8.52 -31.58
CA GLU A 35 -4.99 9.64 -32.50
C GLU A 35 -6.27 10.40 -32.14
N GLU A 36 -7.29 9.70 -31.61
CA GLU A 36 -8.53 10.30 -31.13
C GLU A 36 -8.34 10.99 -29.77
N ASP A 37 -7.60 10.36 -28.85
CA ASP A 37 -7.25 10.91 -27.55
C ASP A 37 -5.74 10.81 -27.26
N PRO A 38 -4.98 11.92 -27.40
CA PRO A 38 -3.56 11.96 -27.11
C PRO A 38 -3.20 11.76 -25.63
N THR A 39 -4.16 11.90 -24.71
CA THR A 39 -3.94 11.76 -23.27
C THR A 39 -3.95 10.31 -22.79
N LEU A 40 -4.42 9.37 -23.64
CA LEU A 40 -4.41 7.95 -23.33
C LEU A 40 -2.99 7.43 -23.04
N LEU A 41 -2.88 6.74 -21.91
CA LEU A 41 -1.67 6.05 -21.44
C LEU A 41 -1.54 4.68 -22.12
N TRP A 42 -1.24 3.64 -21.35
CA TRP A 42 -1.10 2.29 -21.87
C TRP A 42 -2.45 1.69 -22.25
N GLN A 43 -2.47 1.10 -23.44
CA GLN A 43 -3.54 0.20 -23.88
C GLN A 43 -2.96 -1.20 -23.94
N VAL A 44 -3.55 -2.14 -23.18
CA VAL A 44 -3.04 -3.50 -22.99
C VAL A 44 -4.08 -4.53 -23.41
N PHE A 45 -3.63 -5.56 -24.13
CA PHE A 45 -4.33 -6.82 -24.25
C PHE A 45 -3.54 -7.92 -23.55
N GLY A 46 -4.12 -8.49 -22.50
CA GLY A 46 -3.61 -9.68 -21.83
C GLY A 46 -4.27 -10.94 -22.37
N SER A 47 -3.52 -11.83 -23.00
CA SER A 47 -4.00 -13.11 -23.51
C SER A 47 -4.09 -14.16 -22.40
N ALA A 48 -5.05 -15.08 -22.52
CA ALA A 48 -5.16 -16.26 -21.65
C ALA A 48 -3.93 -17.19 -21.75
N THR A 49 -3.13 -17.06 -22.81
CA THR A 49 -1.85 -17.77 -22.96
C THR A 49 -0.72 -17.20 -22.12
N GLY A 50 -0.91 -16.04 -21.49
CA GLY A 50 0.11 -15.34 -20.69
C GLY A 50 0.92 -14.28 -21.47
N LEU A 51 0.63 -14.08 -22.75
CA LEU A 51 1.20 -13.00 -23.57
C LEU A 51 0.48 -11.67 -23.33
N ALA A 52 1.24 -10.58 -23.21
CA ALA A 52 0.70 -9.22 -23.27
C ALA A 52 1.17 -8.47 -24.51
N ARG A 53 0.28 -7.65 -25.06
CA ARG A 53 0.61 -6.60 -26.04
C ARG A 53 0.14 -5.27 -25.51
N TYR A 54 1.05 -4.30 -25.52
CA TYR A 54 0.76 -2.94 -25.08
C TYR A 54 1.18 -1.90 -26.13
N PHE A 55 0.51 -0.75 -26.08
CA PHE A 55 0.76 0.39 -26.96
C PHE A 55 0.72 1.72 -26.16
N PRO A 56 1.62 2.69 -26.43
CA PRO A 56 2.74 2.62 -27.38
C PRO A 56 3.79 1.58 -26.98
N ALA A 57 4.74 1.27 -27.88
CA ALA A 57 5.81 0.35 -27.52
C ALA A 57 6.88 1.08 -26.69
N SER A 58 7.23 0.50 -25.54
CA SER A 58 8.35 0.91 -24.69
C SER A 58 9.17 -0.33 -24.30
N PRO A 59 10.49 -0.18 -24.06
CA PRO A 59 11.26 -1.26 -23.47
C PRO A 59 10.76 -1.53 -22.04
N TRP A 60 10.54 -2.80 -21.71
CA TRP A 60 9.93 -3.23 -20.45
C TRP A 60 10.78 -2.98 -19.22
N MET A 61 12.09 -3.28 -19.31
CA MET A 61 13.07 -2.88 -18.31
C MET A 61 14.25 -2.20 -19.00
N ASP A 62 14.74 -1.12 -18.39
CA ASP A 62 16.00 -0.50 -18.80
C ASP A 62 17.13 -1.45 -18.39
N SER A 63 17.68 -2.18 -19.37
CA SER A 63 18.77 -3.14 -19.17
C SER A 63 20.02 -2.53 -18.52
N ARG A 64 20.09 -1.18 -18.46
CA ARG A 64 21.11 -0.41 -17.74
C ARG A 64 20.90 -0.35 -16.22
N LYS A 65 19.66 -0.42 -15.73
CA LYS A 65 19.31 -0.27 -14.31
C LYS A 65 19.27 -1.60 -13.55
N THR A 66 18.95 -2.71 -14.21
CA THR A 66 18.76 -4.02 -13.54
C THR A 66 19.38 -5.18 -14.32
N PRO A 67 20.72 -5.26 -14.43
CA PRO A 67 21.40 -6.28 -15.24
C PRO A 67 21.21 -7.73 -14.74
N ASN A 68 20.86 -7.93 -13.46
CA ASN A 68 20.76 -9.27 -12.83
C ASN A 68 19.38 -9.61 -12.24
N LYS A 69 18.34 -8.78 -12.46
CA LYS A 69 16.99 -9.05 -11.93
C LYS A 69 16.17 -9.81 -12.97
N ILE A 70 15.86 -11.07 -12.69
CA ILE A 70 14.98 -11.89 -13.54
C ILE A 70 13.54 -11.40 -13.33
N ASP A 71 12.85 -11.07 -14.43
CA ASP A 71 11.44 -10.72 -14.36
C ASP A 71 10.58 -11.96 -14.11
N LEU A 72 9.70 -11.83 -13.15
CA LEU A 72 8.68 -12.81 -12.78
C LEU A 72 7.28 -12.23 -13.07
N TYR A 73 7.13 -11.32 -14.02
CA TYR A 73 5.84 -10.82 -14.47
C TYR A 73 4.99 -11.93 -15.12
N ASP A 74 3.69 -12.02 -14.83
CA ASP A 74 2.70 -12.76 -15.63
C ASP A 74 1.41 -11.95 -15.62
N VAL A 75 0.84 -11.75 -16.81
CA VAL A 75 -0.35 -10.93 -17.02
C VAL A 75 -1.55 -11.48 -16.27
N ARG A 76 -1.68 -12.82 -16.21
CA ARG A 76 -2.84 -13.51 -15.63
C ARG A 76 -2.91 -13.39 -14.11
N ARG A 77 -1.80 -13.03 -13.48
CA ARG A 77 -1.72 -12.77 -12.04
C ARG A 77 -2.03 -11.33 -11.68
N ARG A 78 -2.20 -10.45 -12.66
CA ARG A 78 -2.42 -9.04 -12.39
C ARG A 78 -3.83 -8.83 -11.86
N PRO A 79 -4.03 -7.98 -10.82
CA PRO A 79 -5.35 -7.71 -10.27
C PRO A 79 -6.37 -7.32 -11.35
N TRP A 80 -5.96 -6.48 -12.32
CA TRP A 80 -6.80 -6.07 -13.44
C TRP A 80 -7.24 -7.25 -14.34
N TYR A 81 -6.37 -8.23 -14.57
CA TYR A 81 -6.72 -9.40 -15.35
C TYR A 81 -7.70 -10.28 -14.58
N ILE A 82 -7.44 -10.52 -13.30
CA ILE A 82 -8.25 -11.40 -12.44
C ILE A 82 -9.68 -10.88 -12.32
N GLN A 83 -9.84 -9.58 -12.06
CA GLN A 83 -11.13 -8.91 -11.94
C GLN A 83 -11.94 -8.99 -13.25
N GLY A 84 -11.27 -8.78 -14.40
CA GLY A 84 -11.92 -8.92 -15.71
C GLY A 84 -12.18 -10.35 -16.15
N ALA A 85 -11.46 -11.34 -15.61
CA ALA A 85 -11.53 -12.74 -16.02
C ALA A 85 -12.64 -13.55 -15.31
N ALA A 86 -12.98 -13.20 -14.07
CA ALA A 86 -13.96 -13.91 -13.28
C ALA A 86 -14.75 -13.00 -12.33
N SER A 87 -15.94 -13.44 -11.95
CA SER A 87 -16.76 -12.78 -10.93
C SER A 87 -16.23 -13.06 -9.50
N PRO A 88 -16.56 -12.20 -8.51
CA PRO A 88 -16.13 -12.37 -7.12
C PRO A 88 -16.45 -13.76 -6.55
N LYS A 89 -15.67 -14.22 -5.58
CA LYS A 89 -15.81 -15.59 -5.03
C LYS A 89 -15.68 -15.69 -3.52
N ASP A 90 -16.50 -16.56 -2.94
CA ASP A 90 -16.40 -17.09 -1.59
C ASP A 90 -15.59 -18.40 -1.66
N MET A 91 -14.30 -18.33 -1.32
CA MET A 91 -13.34 -19.42 -1.43
C MET A 91 -13.00 -20.02 -0.08
N LEU A 92 -13.07 -21.35 0.03
CA LEU A 92 -12.55 -22.06 1.19
C LEU A 92 -11.40 -22.97 0.79
N ILE A 93 -10.26 -22.80 1.46
CA ILE A 93 -9.06 -23.64 1.23
C ILE A 93 -9.04 -24.74 2.30
N LEU A 94 -9.04 -26.00 1.86
CA LEU A 94 -8.79 -27.16 2.69
C LEU A 94 -7.36 -27.66 2.49
N VAL A 95 -6.64 -27.79 3.58
CA VAL A 95 -5.28 -28.31 3.62
C VAL A 95 -5.27 -29.66 4.32
N ASP A 96 -4.82 -30.70 3.62
CA ASP A 96 -4.52 -31.98 4.24
C ASP A 96 -3.25 -31.83 5.10
N ALA A 97 -3.38 -32.12 6.39
CA ALA A 97 -2.30 -32.09 7.38
C ALA A 97 -2.06 -33.47 8.01
N SER A 98 -2.42 -34.54 7.30
CA SER A 98 -2.14 -35.92 7.70
C SER A 98 -0.64 -36.23 7.70
N GLY A 99 -0.24 -37.35 8.31
CA GLY A 99 1.17 -37.76 8.37
C GLY A 99 1.82 -37.98 7.00
N SER A 100 1.04 -38.31 5.95
CA SER A 100 1.55 -38.62 4.61
C SER A 100 2.18 -37.41 3.92
N VAL A 101 1.60 -36.22 4.13
CA VAL A 101 2.08 -34.98 3.50
C VAL A 101 3.35 -34.42 4.15
N SER A 102 3.84 -35.02 5.24
CA SER A 102 5.00 -34.51 5.97
C SER A 102 6.27 -34.45 5.07
N GLY A 103 7.06 -33.39 5.23
CA GLY A 103 8.29 -33.17 4.43
C GLY A 103 8.09 -32.23 3.24
N LEU A 104 8.51 -32.66 2.04
CA LEU A 104 8.52 -31.81 0.84
C LEU A 104 7.10 -31.41 0.39
N THR A 105 6.16 -32.34 0.45
CA THR A 105 4.75 -32.12 0.08
C THR A 105 4.14 -30.99 0.90
N LEU A 106 4.23 -31.03 2.23
CA LEU A 106 3.70 -29.97 3.10
C LEU A 106 4.33 -28.61 2.77
N LYS A 107 5.64 -28.56 2.48
CA LYS A 107 6.32 -27.32 2.06
C LYS A 107 5.78 -26.79 0.73
N LEU A 108 5.49 -27.68 -0.23
CA LEU A 108 4.86 -27.32 -1.50
C LEU A 108 3.41 -26.85 -1.28
N ILE A 109 2.65 -27.48 -0.38
CA ILE A 109 1.30 -27.03 -0.02
C ILE A 109 1.33 -25.63 0.59
N HIS A 110 2.22 -25.37 1.57
CA HIS A 110 2.35 -24.05 2.19
C HIS A 110 2.63 -22.96 1.15
N THR A 111 3.54 -23.24 0.23
CA THR A 111 3.85 -22.33 -0.88
C THR A 111 2.66 -22.18 -1.82
N SER A 112 1.97 -23.27 -2.17
CA SER A 112 0.83 -23.26 -3.10
C SER A 112 -0.37 -22.49 -2.56
N VAL A 113 -0.68 -22.67 -1.27
CA VAL A 113 -1.74 -21.92 -0.60
C VAL A 113 -1.38 -20.44 -0.51
N SER A 114 -0.11 -20.12 -0.21
CA SER A 114 0.36 -18.74 -0.20
C SER A 114 0.21 -18.07 -1.59
N GLU A 115 0.63 -18.75 -2.65
CA GLU A 115 0.48 -18.27 -4.04
C GLU A 115 -0.99 -18.20 -4.48
N MET A 116 -1.84 -19.09 -3.99
CA MET A 116 -3.27 -19.06 -4.25
C MET A 116 -3.95 -17.85 -3.61
N LEU A 117 -3.56 -17.51 -2.37
CA LEU A 117 -4.05 -16.29 -1.70
C LEU A 117 -3.69 -15.02 -2.48
N GLU A 118 -2.57 -15.00 -3.21
CA GLU A 118 -2.22 -13.85 -4.08
C GLU A 118 -3.19 -13.65 -5.25
N THR A 119 -3.92 -14.68 -5.65
CA THR A 119 -4.91 -14.58 -6.74
C THR A 119 -6.23 -13.96 -6.29
N LEU A 120 -6.38 -13.71 -4.99
CA LEU A 120 -7.60 -13.15 -4.42
C LEU A 120 -7.54 -11.61 -4.38
N SER A 121 -8.64 -11.02 -4.84
CA SER A 121 -8.94 -9.59 -4.81
C SER A 121 -9.71 -9.20 -3.54
N ASP A 122 -9.82 -7.91 -3.25
CA ASP A 122 -10.52 -7.42 -2.07
C ASP A 122 -12.04 -7.67 -2.09
N ASP A 123 -12.64 -7.95 -3.26
CA ASP A 123 -14.04 -8.35 -3.37
C ASP A 123 -14.27 -9.83 -3.03
N ASP A 124 -13.20 -10.63 -2.99
CA ASP A 124 -13.25 -12.04 -2.66
C ASP A 124 -13.24 -12.27 -1.14
N TYR A 125 -13.83 -13.39 -0.72
CA TYR A 125 -13.79 -13.85 0.66
C TYR A 125 -13.07 -15.18 0.77
N VAL A 126 -12.29 -15.34 1.84
CA VAL A 126 -11.50 -16.53 2.06
C VAL A 126 -11.44 -16.94 3.53
N ASN A 127 -11.35 -18.25 3.76
CA ASN A 127 -10.85 -18.81 5.02
C ASN A 127 -10.07 -20.08 4.71
N VAL A 128 -9.21 -20.49 5.64
CA VAL A 128 -8.36 -21.67 5.52
C VAL A 128 -8.70 -22.65 6.65
N VAL A 129 -8.99 -23.88 6.27
CA VAL A 129 -9.24 -25.01 7.17
C VAL A 129 -8.18 -26.06 6.88
N TYR A 130 -7.61 -26.64 7.92
CA TYR A 130 -6.76 -27.82 7.76
C TYR A 130 -7.39 -29.00 8.49
N PHE A 131 -7.13 -30.20 8.00
CA PHE A 131 -7.70 -31.41 8.60
C PHE A 131 -6.68 -32.54 8.67
N ASN A 132 -6.81 -33.31 9.74
CA ASN A 132 -6.17 -34.60 9.94
C ASN A 132 -7.24 -35.55 10.50
N ASP A 133 -7.11 -36.05 11.74
CA ASP A 133 -8.16 -36.80 12.42
C ASP A 133 -9.41 -35.92 12.65
N LYS A 134 -9.20 -34.62 12.85
CA LYS A 134 -10.24 -33.59 13.03
C LYS A 134 -10.00 -32.42 12.08
N ALA A 135 -11.08 -31.74 11.70
CA ALA A 135 -11.00 -30.51 10.92
C ALA A 135 -10.94 -29.30 11.87
N VAL A 136 -9.97 -28.41 11.65
CA VAL A 136 -9.71 -27.22 12.47
C VAL A 136 -9.45 -26.02 11.57
N LYS A 137 -9.91 -24.85 11.99
CA LYS A 137 -9.65 -23.58 11.29
C LYS A 137 -8.18 -23.21 11.49
N ALA A 138 -7.49 -22.77 10.44
CA ALA A 138 -6.05 -22.47 10.52
C ALA A 138 -5.77 -21.19 11.34
N ALA A 139 -6.68 -20.22 11.27
CA ALA A 139 -6.58 -18.92 11.91
C ALA A 139 -7.71 -18.69 12.94
N CYS A 140 -7.66 -17.56 13.64
CA CYS A 140 -8.69 -17.12 14.60
C CYS A 140 -10.07 -16.86 13.96
N PHE A 141 -10.15 -16.75 12.63
CA PHE A 141 -11.37 -16.37 11.93
C PHE A 141 -12.46 -17.44 12.04
N GLN A 142 -13.63 -17.02 12.56
CA GLN A 142 -14.75 -17.93 12.76
C GLN A 142 -15.51 -18.25 11.46
N ASN A 143 -15.52 -17.31 10.52
CA ASN A 143 -16.21 -17.36 9.23
C ASN A 143 -15.26 -16.94 8.10
N LEU A 144 -15.76 -16.93 6.87
CA LEU A 144 -15.08 -16.31 5.73
C LEU A 144 -14.80 -14.82 6.01
N VAL A 145 -13.59 -14.38 5.71
CA VAL A 145 -13.16 -12.97 5.84
C VAL A 145 -12.78 -12.40 4.50
N GLN A 146 -12.88 -11.07 4.37
CA GLN A 146 -12.47 -10.40 3.14
C GLN A 146 -11.00 -10.67 2.87
N ALA A 147 -10.65 -10.96 1.61
CA ALA A 147 -9.29 -11.24 1.18
C ALA A 147 -8.45 -9.96 1.01
N ASN A 148 -8.53 -9.05 1.97
CA ASN A 148 -7.69 -7.84 2.00
C ASN A 148 -6.22 -8.18 2.28
N VAL A 149 -5.30 -7.25 2.01
CA VAL A 149 -3.85 -7.45 2.18
C VAL A 149 -3.50 -7.94 3.59
N ARG A 150 -4.18 -7.41 4.62
CA ARG A 150 -3.96 -7.75 6.04
C ARG A 150 -4.36 -9.18 6.38
N ASN A 151 -5.58 -9.57 6.07
CA ASN A 151 -6.14 -10.89 6.34
C ASN A 151 -5.39 -11.95 5.54
N LYS A 152 -5.02 -11.65 4.27
CA LYS A 152 -4.17 -12.53 3.47
C LYS A 152 -2.81 -12.76 4.12
N ARG A 153 -2.15 -11.72 4.62
CA ARG A 153 -0.87 -11.85 5.34
C ARG A 153 -1.02 -12.73 6.58
N PHE A 154 -2.05 -12.49 7.38
CA PHE A 154 -2.33 -13.28 8.58
C PHE A 154 -2.61 -14.76 8.26
N LEU A 155 -3.39 -15.03 7.21
CA LEU A 155 -3.66 -16.39 6.73
C LEU A 155 -2.39 -17.08 6.21
N LYS A 156 -1.52 -16.37 5.47
CA LYS A 156 -0.22 -16.90 5.02
C LYS A 156 0.66 -17.32 6.20
N ASP A 157 0.71 -16.51 7.25
CA ASP A 157 1.48 -16.82 8.46
C ASP A 157 0.89 -18.01 9.24
N ALA A 158 -0.44 -18.07 9.36
CA ALA A 158 -1.13 -19.22 9.95
C ALA A 158 -0.86 -20.53 9.19
N VAL A 159 -0.87 -20.48 7.85
CA VAL A 159 -0.58 -21.64 6.99
C VAL A 159 0.85 -22.15 7.20
N ARG A 160 1.83 -21.25 7.31
CA ARG A 160 3.23 -21.64 7.56
C ARG A 160 3.43 -22.39 8.88
N ASN A 161 2.59 -22.13 9.88
CA ASN A 161 2.65 -22.76 11.20
C ASN A 161 1.95 -24.14 11.27
N ILE A 162 1.29 -24.59 10.20
CA ILE A 162 0.63 -25.90 10.18
C ILE A 162 1.68 -27.01 10.20
N SER A 163 1.47 -28.01 11.07
CA SER A 163 2.31 -29.21 11.18
C SER A 163 1.53 -30.47 10.84
N ALA A 164 2.13 -31.36 10.05
CA ALA A 164 1.51 -32.60 9.57
C ALA A 164 1.60 -33.73 10.62
N LYS A 165 0.44 -34.22 11.09
CA LYS A 165 0.29 -35.33 12.06
C LYS A 165 -1.08 -35.98 11.94
N GLY A 166 -1.19 -37.28 12.19
CA GLY A 166 -2.47 -38.02 12.26
C GLY A 166 -2.88 -38.68 10.93
N ILE A 167 -4.12 -39.14 10.86
CA ILE A 167 -4.74 -39.84 9.72
C ILE A 167 -5.57 -38.84 8.90
N THR A 168 -5.83 -39.14 7.63
CA THR A 168 -6.64 -38.30 6.74
C THR A 168 -8.14 -38.57 6.94
N ASN A 169 -8.92 -37.54 7.29
CA ASN A 169 -10.39 -37.62 7.39
C ASN A 169 -11.09 -36.63 6.43
N TYR A 170 -11.33 -37.06 5.19
CA TYR A 170 -12.00 -36.24 4.18
C TYR A 170 -13.43 -35.84 4.56
N LYS A 171 -14.18 -36.75 5.22
CA LYS A 171 -15.57 -36.48 5.61
C LYS A 171 -15.67 -35.30 6.58
N GLY A 172 -14.86 -35.30 7.64
CA GLY A 172 -14.84 -34.22 8.61
C GLY A 172 -14.35 -32.89 8.01
N GLY A 173 -13.35 -32.94 7.13
CA GLY A 173 -12.86 -31.76 6.40
C GLY A 173 -13.94 -31.10 5.55
N PHE A 174 -14.63 -31.87 4.70
CA PHE A 174 -15.69 -31.35 3.84
C PHE A 174 -16.95 -30.94 4.62
N GLU A 175 -17.31 -31.62 5.71
CA GLU A 175 -18.44 -31.22 6.54
C GLU A 175 -18.23 -29.82 7.14
N LEU A 176 -17.08 -29.58 7.78
CA LEU A 176 -16.74 -28.25 8.30
C LEU A 176 -16.68 -27.20 7.18
N ALA A 177 -16.23 -27.60 5.99
CA ALA A 177 -16.17 -26.70 4.84
C ALA A 177 -17.55 -26.24 4.37
N PHE A 178 -18.51 -27.16 4.24
CA PHE A 178 -19.88 -26.82 3.89
C PHE A 178 -20.57 -26.02 4.99
N GLU A 179 -20.30 -26.31 6.25
CA GLU A 179 -20.78 -25.50 7.38
C GLU A 179 -20.31 -24.05 7.28
N GLN A 180 -19.01 -23.83 7.04
CA GLN A 180 -18.43 -22.49 6.81
C GLN A 180 -19.05 -21.78 5.61
N LEU A 181 -19.32 -22.49 4.51
CA LEU A 181 -19.98 -21.92 3.33
C LEU A 181 -21.48 -21.69 3.53
N SER A 182 -22.12 -22.31 4.51
CA SER A 182 -23.56 -22.21 4.77
C SER A 182 -23.93 -21.23 5.90
N SER A 183 -22.99 -20.79 6.73
CA SER A 183 -23.27 -19.89 7.87
C SER A 183 -23.85 -18.54 7.41
N LEU A 184 -25.17 -18.37 7.54
CA LEU A 184 -25.93 -17.18 7.12
C LEU A 184 -25.83 -16.00 8.09
N ASN A 185 -25.24 -16.19 9.29
CA ASN A 185 -25.27 -15.18 10.36
C ASN A 185 -24.43 -13.92 10.07
N VAL A 186 -23.66 -13.90 8.98
CA VAL A 186 -22.86 -12.74 8.54
C VAL A 186 -23.26 -12.37 7.10
N THR A 187 -24.51 -11.93 6.91
CA THR A 187 -25.00 -11.43 5.61
C THR A 187 -24.27 -10.17 5.14
N GLN A 188 -23.60 -9.43 6.03
CA GLN A 188 -22.79 -8.25 5.72
C GLN A 188 -21.34 -8.57 5.28
N GLY A 189 -20.95 -9.84 5.22
CA GLY A 189 -19.55 -10.26 5.03
C GLY A 189 -19.36 -11.39 4.03
N ARG A 190 -20.04 -11.39 2.88
CA ARG A 190 -19.86 -12.40 1.82
C ARG A 190 -19.95 -11.78 0.42
N ALA A 191 -19.30 -12.41 -0.56
CA ALA A 191 -19.41 -12.03 -1.96
C ALA A 191 -20.74 -12.51 -2.55
N LEU A 192 -21.33 -13.59 -1.99
CA LEU A 192 -22.61 -14.18 -2.40
C LEU A 192 -22.67 -14.57 -3.89
N CYS A 193 -21.50 -14.82 -4.49
CA CYS A 193 -21.35 -15.15 -5.89
C CYS A 193 -20.81 -16.58 -6.05
N ASN A 194 -19.63 -16.76 -6.65
CA ASN A 194 -19.04 -18.09 -6.81
C ASN A 194 -18.70 -18.72 -5.45
N LYS A 195 -19.26 -19.89 -5.15
CA LYS A 195 -18.89 -20.67 -3.95
C LYS A 195 -17.96 -21.80 -4.33
N ILE A 196 -16.75 -21.77 -3.80
CA ILE A 196 -15.71 -22.73 -4.19
C ILE A 196 -14.99 -23.31 -2.98
N ILE A 197 -14.67 -24.60 -3.10
CA ILE A 197 -13.83 -25.33 -2.15
C ILE A 197 -12.59 -25.80 -2.91
N MET A 198 -11.39 -25.53 -2.38
CA MET A 198 -10.13 -26.01 -2.94
C MET A 198 -9.42 -26.92 -1.95
N LEU A 199 -9.17 -28.17 -2.33
CA LEU A 199 -8.48 -29.16 -1.51
C LEU A 199 -7.04 -29.35 -1.98
N PHE A 200 -6.07 -29.22 -1.07
CA PHE A 200 -4.66 -29.55 -1.29
C PHE A 200 -4.29 -30.82 -0.52
N THR A 201 -3.87 -31.88 -1.24
CA THR A 201 -3.48 -33.17 -0.67
C THR A 201 -2.43 -33.87 -1.54
N ASP A 202 -1.77 -34.91 -1.03
CA ASP A 202 -0.95 -35.85 -1.80
C ASP A 202 -1.73 -37.05 -2.34
N GLY A 203 -3.05 -37.11 -2.17
CA GLY A 203 -3.87 -38.19 -2.72
C GLY A 203 -4.88 -38.72 -1.70
N GLY A 204 -5.72 -39.66 -2.12
CA GLY A 204 -6.74 -40.17 -1.23
C GLY A 204 -7.32 -41.49 -1.70
N GLU A 205 -7.63 -42.37 -0.75
CA GLU A 205 -8.29 -43.64 -1.04
C GLU A 205 -9.83 -43.50 -0.99
N GLU A 206 -10.36 -42.54 -0.22
CA GLU A 206 -11.81 -42.35 -0.03
C GLU A 206 -12.37 -41.20 -0.89
N ARG A 207 -13.59 -41.38 -1.43
CA ARG A 207 -14.30 -40.40 -2.28
C ARG A 207 -15.30 -39.48 -1.56
N ALA A 208 -15.55 -39.66 -0.26
CA ALA A 208 -16.49 -38.87 0.56
C ALA A 208 -17.88 -38.60 -0.10
N GLN A 209 -18.38 -39.54 -0.91
CA GLN A 209 -19.59 -39.38 -1.75
C GLN A 209 -20.84 -38.97 -0.96
N GLU A 210 -20.99 -39.51 0.26
CA GLU A 210 -22.10 -39.23 1.17
C GLU A 210 -22.23 -37.73 1.50
N ILE A 211 -21.10 -37.03 1.70
CA ILE A 211 -21.08 -35.61 2.05
C ILE A 211 -21.53 -34.75 0.85
N PHE A 212 -21.06 -35.06 -0.36
CA PHE A 212 -21.46 -34.33 -1.56
C PHE A 212 -22.93 -34.52 -1.90
N GLN A 213 -23.48 -35.72 -1.67
CA GLN A 213 -24.92 -35.97 -1.85
C GLN A 213 -25.78 -35.22 -0.82
N LYS A 214 -25.30 -35.08 0.42
CA LYS A 214 -26.01 -34.37 1.49
C LYS A 214 -25.98 -32.85 1.31
N TYR A 215 -24.80 -32.27 1.06
CA TYR A 215 -24.60 -30.82 1.09
C TYR A 215 -24.61 -30.15 -0.30
N ASN A 216 -24.28 -30.87 -1.38
CA ASN A 216 -24.10 -30.28 -2.71
C ASN A 216 -24.80 -31.07 -3.83
N ALA A 217 -26.02 -31.57 -3.58
CA ALA A 217 -26.79 -32.31 -4.59
C ALA A 217 -27.05 -31.48 -5.87
N ASP A 218 -27.32 -30.18 -5.70
CA ASP A 218 -27.57 -29.23 -6.79
C ASP A 218 -26.28 -28.75 -7.49
N LYS A 219 -25.10 -29.15 -7.00
CA LYS A 219 -23.78 -28.73 -7.50
C LYS A 219 -23.58 -27.21 -7.54
N LYS A 220 -24.10 -26.50 -6.54
CA LYS A 220 -23.94 -25.04 -6.38
C LYS A 220 -22.52 -24.66 -5.96
N VAL A 221 -21.84 -25.55 -5.24
CA VAL A 221 -20.44 -25.36 -4.82
C VAL A 221 -19.52 -26.09 -5.80
N ARG A 222 -18.51 -25.39 -6.33
CA ARG A 222 -17.48 -26.00 -7.18
C ARG A 222 -16.33 -26.54 -6.33
N ILE A 223 -15.82 -27.72 -6.65
CA ILE A 223 -14.74 -28.35 -5.87
C ILE A 223 -13.51 -28.56 -6.75
N PHE A 224 -12.41 -27.91 -6.38
CA PHE A 224 -11.11 -28.07 -7.01
C PHE A 224 -10.21 -28.94 -6.14
N THR A 225 -9.46 -29.83 -6.76
CA THR A 225 -8.54 -30.73 -6.05
C THR A 225 -7.14 -30.63 -6.62
N PHE A 226 -6.17 -30.40 -5.74
CA PHE A 226 -4.75 -30.26 -6.06
C PHE A 226 -3.98 -31.45 -5.49
N SER A 227 -3.36 -32.23 -6.37
CA SER A 227 -2.40 -33.28 -6.03
C SER A 227 -1.01 -32.66 -5.95
N VAL A 228 -0.41 -32.61 -4.77
CA VAL A 228 0.83 -31.87 -4.53
C VAL A 228 1.99 -32.81 -4.20
N GLY A 229 3.14 -32.56 -4.80
CA GLY A 229 4.37 -33.31 -4.61
C GLY A 229 4.49 -34.54 -5.51
N GLN A 230 5.65 -35.18 -5.45
CA GLN A 230 5.87 -36.47 -6.10
C GLN A 230 5.57 -37.58 -5.10
N HIS A 231 4.48 -38.29 -5.34
CA HIS A 231 4.00 -39.36 -4.46
C HIS A 231 3.41 -40.50 -5.29
N ASN A 232 3.27 -41.67 -4.65
CA ASN A 232 2.71 -42.87 -5.27
C ASN A 232 1.26 -43.15 -4.81
N TYR A 233 0.64 -42.24 -4.05
CA TYR A 233 -0.76 -42.38 -3.63
C TYR A 233 -1.73 -42.27 -4.82
N ASP A 234 -2.90 -42.90 -4.69
CA ASP A 234 -3.92 -42.88 -5.72
C ASP A 234 -4.55 -41.49 -5.88
N LYS A 235 -4.61 -41.03 -7.13
CA LYS A 235 -5.17 -39.75 -7.56
C LYS A 235 -6.61 -39.89 -8.08
N GLY A 236 -7.08 -41.12 -8.34
CA GLY A 236 -8.40 -41.39 -8.90
C GLY A 236 -9.55 -40.82 -8.06
N PRO A 237 -9.56 -41.00 -6.72
CA PRO A 237 -10.62 -40.46 -5.87
C PRO A 237 -10.71 -38.93 -5.88
N ILE A 238 -9.59 -38.22 -5.79
CA ILE A 238 -9.59 -36.75 -5.82
C ILE A 238 -10.01 -36.20 -7.18
N GLN A 239 -9.59 -36.83 -8.29
CA GLN A 239 -10.05 -36.47 -9.62
C GLN A 239 -11.57 -36.66 -9.75
N TRP A 240 -12.11 -37.75 -9.20
CA TRP A 240 -13.55 -38.00 -9.17
C TRP A 240 -14.31 -36.91 -8.39
N MET A 241 -13.77 -36.42 -7.27
CA MET A 241 -14.39 -35.33 -6.50
C MET A 241 -14.51 -34.05 -7.34
N ALA A 242 -13.44 -33.68 -8.05
CA ALA A 242 -13.43 -32.48 -8.90
C ALA A 242 -14.42 -32.60 -10.07
N CYS A 243 -14.38 -33.71 -10.82
CA CYS A 243 -15.26 -33.94 -11.98
C CYS A 243 -16.74 -33.97 -11.58
N THR A 244 -17.08 -34.57 -10.43
CA THR A 244 -18.48 -34.70 -10.00
C THR A 244 -19.11 -33.35 -9.65
N ASN A 245 -18.30 -32.41 -9.14
CA ASN A 245 -18.72 -31.12 -8.58
C ASN A 245 -18.35 -29.93 -9.48
N LYS A 246 -18.28 -30.10 -10.81
CA LYS A 246 -18.04 -29.01 -11.78
C LYS A 246 -16.78 -28.17 -11.51
N GLY A 247 -15.77 -28.76 -10.88
CA GLY A 247 -14.49 -28.11 -10.66
C GLY A 247 -13.42 -28.66 -11.60
N TYR A 248 -12.17 -28.65 -11.14
CA TYR A 248 -11.03 -29.06 -11.94
C TYR A 248 -9.95 -29.72 -11.09
N TYR A 249 -9.15 -30.57 -11.73
CA TYR A 249 -8.05 -31.30 -11.12
C TYR A 249 -6.72 -30.70 -11.57
N TYR A 250 -5.83 -30.44 -10.61
CA TYR A 250 -4.50 -29.88 -10.85
C TYR A 250 -3.41 -30.73 -10.19
N GLU A 251 -2.26 -30.85 -10.85
CA GLU A 251 -1.08 -31.55 -10.32
C GLU A 251 0.09 -30.60 -10.14
N ILE A 252 0.63 -30.50 -8.92
CA ILE A 252 1.75 -29.61 -8.57
C ILE A 252 2.95 -30.48 -8.15
N PRO A 253 3.81 -30.91 -9.08
CA PRO A 253 4.96 -31.76 -8.75
C PRO A 253 6.14 -30.97 -8.16
N SER A 254 6.23 -29.66 -8.42
CA SER A 254 7.39 -28.84 -8.05
C SER A 254 7.01 -27.36 -7.88
N ILE A 255 7.93 -26.57 -7.31
CA ILE A 255 7.75 -25.13 -7.07
C ILE A 255 7.47 -24.37 -8.37
N GLY A 256 8.15 -24.72 -9.47
CA GLY A 256 7.95 -24.07 -10.77
C GLY A 256 6.55 -24.27 -11.36
N ALA A 257 5.86 -25.36 -10.98
CA ALA A 257 4.51 -25.65 -11.43
C ALA A 257 3.43 -24.92 -10.61
N ILE A 258 3.73 -24.52 -9.36
CA ILE A 258 2.77 -23.86 -8.46
C ILE A 258 2.13 -22.67 -9.16
N ARG A 259 2.98 -21.78 -9.67
CA ARG A 259 2.54 -20.49 -10.21
C ARG A 259 1.58 -20.59 -11.40
N ILE A 260 1.68 -21.65 -12.21
CA ILE A 260 0.81 -21.85 -13.37
C ILE A 260 -0.52 -22.47 -12.92
N ASN A 261 -0.46 -23.50 -12.07
CA ASN A 261 -1.65 -24.24 -11.66
C ASN A 261 -2.53 -23.45 -10.68
N THR A 262 -1.95 -22.56 -9.86
CA THR A 262 -2.74 -21.79 -8.89
C THR A 262 -3.55 -20.66 -9.52
N GLN A 263 -3.41 -20.37 -10.82
CA GLN A 263 -4.19 -19.33 -11.52
C GLN A 263 -5.20 -19.89 -12.54
N GLU A 264 -5.00 -21.11 -13.04
CA GLU A 264 -5.84 -21.72 -14.09
C GLU A 264 -7.30 -21.95 -13.67
N TYR A 265 -7.61 -21.92 -12.37
CA TYR A 265 -8.99 -22.06 -11.91
C TYR A 265 -9.89 -20.92 -12.39
N LEU A 266 -9.33 -19.75 -12.71
CA LEU A 266 -10.09 -18.61 -13.25
C LEU A 266 -10.72 -18.93 -14.60
N ASP A 267 -10.10 -19.79 -15.41
CA ASP A 267 -10.66 -20.22 -16.69
C ASP A 267 -11.96 -21.02 -16.51
N VAL A 268 -12.09 -21.73 -15.39
CA VAL A 268 -13.31 -22.46 -15.01
C VAL A 268 -14.38 -21.51 -14.51
N LEU A 269 -13.99 -20.52 -13.68
CA LEU A 269 -14.92 -19.51 -13.16
C LEU A 269 -15.42 -18.53 -14.22
N GLY A 270 -14.66 -18.33 -15.30
CA GLY A 270 -15.05 -17.49 -16.43
C GLY A 270 -16.13 -18.10 -17.34
N ARG A 271 -16.40 -19.41 -17.27
CA ARG A 271 -17.32 -20.10 -18.20
C ARG A 271 -18.75 -19.54 -18.18
N PRO A 272 -19.40 -19.32 -17.02
CA PRO A 272 -20.74 -18.72 -16.95
C PRO A 272 -20.78 -17.29 -17.52
N MET A 273 -19.70 -16.54 -17.31
CA MET A 273 -19.56 -15.17 -17.78
C MET A 273 -19.51 -15.10 -19.32
N VAL A 274 -18.75 -16.00 -19.97
CA VAL A 274 -18.69 -16.11 -21.43
C VAL A 274 -20.06 -16.39 -22.03
N LYS A 275 -20.87 -17.24 -21.37
CA LYS A 275 -22.25 -17.56 -21.81
C LYS A 275 -23.21 -16.38 -21.68
N ALA A 276 -23.02 -15.52 -20.67
CA ALA A 276 -23.80 -14.29 -20.51
C ALA A 276 -23.51 -13.24 -21.61
N ASN A 277 -22.38 -13.37 -22.32
CA ASN A 277 -21.98 -12.60 -23.49
C ASN A 277 -22.18 -11.08 -23.29
N ASN A 278 -23.20 -10.46 -23.90
CA ASN A 278 -23.36 -9.00 -23.84
C ASN A 278 -23.64 -8.48 -22.41
N LYS A 279 -24.30 -9.27 -21.55
CA LYS A 279 -24.55 -8.85 -20.16
C LYS A 279 -23.28 -8.83 -19.30
N ALA A 280 -22.30 -9.67 -19.65
CA ALA A 280 -21.03 -9.78 -18.95
C ALA A 280 -19.98 -8.75 -19.41
N LYS A 281 -20.22 -8.05 -20.53
CA LYS A 281 -19.31 -7.01 -21.02
C LYS A 281 -19.58 -5.68 -20.33
N GLN A 282 -19.21 -5.62 -19.06
CA GLN A 282 -19.23 -4.40 -18.25
C GLN A 282 -17.79 -3.98 -17.97
N VAL A 283 -17.52 -2.67 -18.02
CA VAL A 283 -16.20 -2.15 -17.65
C VAL A 283 -16.11 -2.19 -16.14
N GLN A 284 -15.05 -2.80 -15.63
CA GLN A 284 -14.75 -2.82 -14.20
C GLN A 284 -13.45 -2.10 -13.95
N TRP A 285 -13.42 -1.28 -12.91
CA TRP A 285 -12.24 -0.53 -12.50
C TRP A 285 -11.55 -1.23 -11.34
N THR A 286 -10.23 -1.28 -11.40
CA THR A 286 -9.41 -1.84 -10.32
C THR A 286 -9.23 -0.88 -9.16
N ASN A 287 -8.78 -1.43 -8.03
CA ASN A 287 -8.15 -0.66 -6.97
C ASN A 287 -6.87 0.04 -7.48
N VAL A 288 -6.40 1.05 -6.75
CA VAL A 288 -5.15 1.74 -7.05
C VAL A 288 -3.98 0.78 -6.90
N TYR A 289 -3.06 0.76 -7.87
CA TYR A 289 -1.83 -0.01 -7.78
C TYR A 289 -0.69 0.70 -8.51
N GLN A 290 0.55 0.31 -8.21
CA GLN A 290 1.73 0.80 -8.91
C GLN A 290 1.79 0.17 -10.31
N ASP A 291 2.05 0.94 -11.36
CA ASP A 291 2.21 0.42 -12.72
C ASP A 291 3.50 -0.41 -12.90
N ALA A 292 3.47 -1.37 -13.84
CA ALA A 292 4.57 -2.26 -14.20
C ALA A 292 5.73 -1.51 -14.82
N LEU A 293 5.40 -0.49 -15.62
CA LEU A 293 6.31 0.32 -16.41
C LEU A 293 6.69 1.62 -15.70
N GLU A 294 6.51 1.66 -14.38
CA GLU A 294 6.89 2.79 -13.51
C GLU A 294 6.18 4.11 -13.84
N LEU A 295 4.95 4.10 -14.40
CA LEU A 295 4.16 5.33 -14.57
C LEU A 295 3.75 5.99 -13.24
N GLY A 296 3.76 5.25 -12.13
CA GLY A 296 3.25 5.69 -10.83
C GLY A 296 1.99 4.93 -10.45
N LEU A 297 1.10 5.58 -9.70
CA LEU A 297 -0.17 5.01 -9.25
C LEU A 297 -1.23 5.14 -10.34
N VAL A 298 -1.84 4.00 -10.69
CA VAL A 298 -2.83 3.90 -11.75
C VAL A 298 -4.05 3.11 -11.30
N ILE A 299 -5.16 3.34 -12.00
CA ILE A 299 -6.31 2.44 -12.04
C ILE A 299 -6.50 1.94 -13.47
N THR A 300 -7.03 0.73 -13.61
CA THR A 300 -7.20 0.11 -14.92
C THR A 300 -8.67 -0.21 -15.16
N GLY A 301 -9.20 0.26 -16.29
CA GLY A 301 -10.51 -0.14 -16.79
C GLY A 301 -10.38 -1.44 -17.57
N THR A 302 -11.10 -2.47 -17.17
CA THR A 302 -10.95 -3.84 -17.70
C THR A 302 -12.19 -4.30 -18.43
N LEU A 303 -12.00 -5.12 -19.47
CA LEU A 303 -13.10 -5.72 -20.24
C LEU A 303 -12.72 -7.11 -20.78
N PRO A 304 -13.50 -8.17 -20.51
CA PRO A 304 -13.21 -9.50 -21.04
C PRO A 304 -13.48 -9.63 -22.54
N VAL A 305 -12.59 -10.36 -23.23
CA VAL A 305 -12.70 -10.71 -24.65
C VAL A 305 -13.07 -12.18 -24.78
N PHE A 306 -14.17 -12.46 -25.48
CA PHE A 306 -14.70 -13.82 -25.61
C PHE A 306 -14.36 -14.46 -26.96
N ASN A 307 -14.07 -15.76 -26.94
CA ASN A 307 -13.84 -16.54 -28.16
C ASN A 307 -15.19 -16.84 -28.86
N LYS A 308 -15.40 -16.31 -30.07
CA LYS A 308 -16.66 -16.44 -30.83
C LYS A 308 -16.52 -17.28 -32.11
N THR A 309 -15.56 -18.18 -32.17
CA THR A 309 -15.16 -18.87 -33.41
C THR A 309 -16.24 -19.71 -34.12
N ASN A 310 -17.42 -19.97 -33.54
CA ASN A 310 -18.50 -20.72 -34.19
C ASN A 310 -19.87 -20.02 -34.14
N THR A 311 -20.05 -18.90 -34.84
CA THR A 311 -21.39 -18.24 -34.86
C THR A 311 -22.00 -18.00 -36.25
N LYS A 312 -21.24 -18.01 -37.34
CA LYS A 312 -21.77 -17.84 -38.71
C LYS A 312 -21.57 -19.07 -39.61
N ALA A 313 -20.36 -19.63 -39.66
CA ALA A 313 -20.03 -20.77 -40.53
C ALA A 313 -20.68 -22.10 -40.10
N ASP A 314 -20.84 -22.34 -38.80
CA ASP A 314 -21.45 -23.59 -38.28
C ASP A 314 -22.98 -23.60 -38.39
N LYS A 315 -23.62 -22.42 -38.36
CA LYS A 315 -25.06 -22.29 -38.63
C LYS A 315 -25.41 -22.65 -40.08
N GLU A 316 -24.51 -22.37 -41.03
CA GLU A 316 -24.67 -22.73 -42.44
C GLU A 316 -24.40 -24.21 -42.73
N ARG A 317 -23.64 -24.91 -41.88
CA ARG A 317 -23.29 -26.33 -42.04
C ARG A 317 -24.12 -27.30 -41.20
N GLY A 318 -25.03 -26.83 -40.36
CA GLY A 318 -25.89 -27.68 -39.52
C GLY A 318 -25.16 -28.48 -38.43
N LEU A 319 -23.84 -28.25 -38.23
CA LEU A 319 -23.09 -28.86 -37.14
C LEU A 319 -23.23 -27.99 -35.89
N GLN A 320 -23.92 -28.49 -34.86
CA GLN A 320 -23.87 -27.93 -33.52
C GLN A 320 -22.54 -28.31 -32.87
N ARG A 321 -21.45 -27.59 -33.18
CA ARG A 321 -20.24 -27.66 -32.35
C ARG A 321 -20.48 -26.86 -31.06
N PRO A 322 -20.07 -27.37 -29.89
CA PRO A 322 -20.17 -26.63 -28.64
C PRO A 322 -19.41 -25.30 -28.77
N GLN A 323 -20.01 -24.21 -28.26
CA GLN A 323 -19.35 -22.91 -28.22
C GLN A 323 -18.20 -22.98 -27.20
N ASN A 324 -17.00 -22.55 -27.61
CA ASN A 324 -15.87 -22.39 -26.70
C ASN A 324 -16.28 -21.51 -25.51
N GLN A 325 -16.04 -22.02 -24.30
CA GLN A 325 -16.52 -21.41 -23.05
C GLN A 325 -15.44 -20.58 -22.34
N LEU A 326 -14.31 -20.34 -23.00
CA LEU A 326 -13.16 -19.63 -22.44
C LEU A 326 -13.05 -18.20 -22.99
N ILE A 327 -12.44 -17.35 -22.19
CA ILE A 327 -12.02 -16.02 -22.61
C ILE A 327 -10.78 -16.14 -23.51
N LEU A 328 -10.62 -15.23 -24.48
CA LEU A 328 -9.36 -15.05 -25.20
C LEU A 328 -8.34 -14.31 -24.33
N GLY A 329 -8.84 -13.46 -23.44
CA GLY A 329 -8.04 -12.56 -22.62
C GLY A 329 -8.86 -11.39 -22.11
N VAL A 330 -8.16 -10.41 -21.52
CA VAL A 330 -8.74 -9.20 -20.95
C VAL A 330 -8.08 -7.98 -21.61
N MET A 331 -8.89 -7.04 -22.04
CA MET A 331 -8.44 -5.71 -22.48
C MET A 331 -8.40 -4.77 -21.28
N ALA A 332 -7.37 -3.92 -21.25
CA ALA A 332 -7.10 -2.99 -20.17
C ALA A 332 -6.66 -1.63 -20.72
N ILE A 333 -7.11 -0.56 -20.07
CA ILE A 333 -6.64 0.81 -20.30
C ILE A 333 -6.33 1.44 -18.95
N ASP A 334 -5.15 2.04 -18.84
CA ASP A 334 -4.69 2.67 -17.60
C ASP A 334 -5.05 4.15 -17.56
N VAL A 335 -5.41 4.61 -16.37
CA VAL A 335 -5.62 6.02 -16.03
C VAL A 335 -4.72 6.33 -14.84
N SER A 336 -3.85 7.33 -15.01
CA SER A 336 -2.98 7.81 -13.94
C SER A 336 -3.79 8.61 -12.92
N LEU A 337 -3.48 8.44 -11.63
CA LEU A 337 -4.06 9.29 -10.60
C LEU A 337 -3.72 10.77 -10.80
N ASP A 338 -2.61 11.10 -11.45
CA ASP A 338 -2.24 12.49 -11.72
C ASP A 338 -3.15 13.15 -12.76
N ASP A 339 -3.67 12.37 -13.71
CA ASP A 339 -4.69 12.87 -14.66
C ASP A 339 -6.04 13.09 -13.96
N ILE A 340 -6.39 12.26 -12.98
CA ILE A 340 -7.57 12.48 -12.13
C ILE A 340 -7.37 13.74 -11.26
N LYS A 341 -6.18 13.93 -10.66
CA LYS A 341 -5.85 15.12 -9.86
C LYS A 341 -5.97 16.42 -10.68
N ARG A 342 -5.64 16.39 -11.97
CA ARG A 342 -5.81 17.54 -12.89
C ARG A 342 -7.28 17.93 -13.08
N LEU A 343 -8.21 17.00 -12.94
CA LEU A 343 -9.66 17.27 -13.00
C LEU A 343 -10.20 17.83 -11.67
N THR A 344 -9.44 17.74 -10.59
CA THR A 344 -9.81 18.19 -9.24
C THR A 344 -8.89 19.34 -8.77
N PRO A 345 -9.01 20.55 -9.34
CA PRO A 345 -8.12 21.67 -9.01
C PRO A 345 -8.31 22.12 -7.55
N ARG A 346 -7.22 22.18 -6.78
CA ARG A 346 -7.22 22.57 -5.35
C ARG A 346 -6.88 24.04 -5.08
N PHE A 347 -6.33 24.75 -6.05
CA PHE A 347 -5.79 26.11 -5.87
C PHE A 347 -6.84 27.20 -5.63
N THR A 348 -8.14 26.89 -5.75
CA THR A 348 -9.20 27.89 -5.57
C THR A 348 -9.69 27.97 -4.13
N PHE A 349 -9.65 26.89 -3.34
CA PHE A 349 -10.25 26.87 -2.00
C PHE A 349 -9.21 26.71 -0.87
N GLY A 350 -7.93 26.93 -1.18
CA GLY A 350 -6.84 26.95 -0.20
C GLY A 350 -6.31 25.56 0.19
N PRO A 351 -5.29 25.52 1.05
CA PRO A 351 -4.50 24.31 1.35
C PRO A 351 -5.22 23.28 2.23
N ASN A 352 -6.16 23.74 3.05
CA ASN A 352 -6.90 22.91 3.98
C ASN A 352 -8.12 22.25 3.33
N GLY A 353 -8.57 22.76 2.18
CA GLY A 353 -9.59 22.09 1.39
C GLY A 353 -8.96 20.99 0.53
N TYR A 354 -9.68 19.90 0.31
CA TYR A 354 -9.23 18.82 -0.56
C TYR A 354 -10.40 18.01 -1.10
N TYR A 355 -10.16 17.34 -2.22
CA TYR A 355 -11.05 16.31 -2.74
C TYR A 355 -10.60 14.95 -2.23
N PHE A 356 -11.58 14.09 -1.98
CA PHE A 356 -11.33 12.67 -1.85
C PHE A 356 -12.37 11.87 -2.62
N ALA A 357 -11.98 10.70 -3.10
CA ALA A 357 -12.87 9.80 -3.80
C ALA A 357 -12.78 8.42 -3.17
N ILE A 358 -13.91 7.75 -3.01
CA ILE A 358 -13.97 6.40 -2.45
C ILE A 358 -14.63 5.43 -3.43
N ASP A 359 -14.21 4.18 -3.33
CA ASP A 359 -14.81 3.04 -4.00
C ASP A 359 -15.98 2.46 -3.15
N PRO A 360 -16.77 1.48 -3.65
CA PRO A 360 -17.86 0.88 -2.88
C PRO A 360 -17.38 -0.04 -1.73
N ASN A 361 -16.07 -0.29 -1.64
CA ASN A 361 -15.42 -0.95 -0.50
C ASN A 361 -14.98 0.04 0.60
N GLY A 362 -14.99 1.35 0.31
CA GLY A 362 -14.51 2.43 1.16
C GLY A 362 -13.01 2.73 1.06
N TYR A 363 -12.29 2.11 0.11
CA TYR A 363 -10.91 2.47 -0.21
C TYR A 363 -10.85 3.81 -0.93
N VAL A 364 -9.83 4.60 -0.60
CA VAL A 364 -9.62 5.91 -1.22
C VAL A 364 -8.93 5.75 -2.57
N LEU A 365 -9.57 6.29 -3.60
CA LEU A 365 -9.00 6.46 -4.93
C LEU A 365 -8.12 7.71 -5.00
N LEU A 366 -8.61 8.78 -4.39
CA LEU A 366 -7.96 10.09 -4.33
C LEU A 366 -7.98 10.55 -2.88
N HIS A 367 -6.83 10.87 -2.31
CA HIS A 367 -6.72 11.50 -0.99
C HIS A 367 -5.32 12.13 -0.82
N PRO A 368 -5.16 13.27 -0.12
CA PRO A 368 -3.83 13.85 0.16
C PRO A 368 -2.88 12.89 0.88
N ASN A 369 -3.41 12.07 1.80
CA ASN A 369 -2.64 11.08 2.56
C ASN A 369 -2.39 9.76 1.81
N LEU A 370 -2.78 9.64 0.54
CA LEU A 370 -2.50 8.45 -0.29
C LEU A 370 -1.11 8.58 -0.94
N CYS A 371 -0.05 8.29 -0.19
CA CYS A 371 1.34 8.46 -0.59
C CYS A 371 2.19 7.21 -0.24
N PRO A 372 2.08 6.11 -1.01
CA PRO A 372 2.85 4.90 -0.75
C PRO A 372 4.36 5.15 -0.94
N LYS A 373 5.15 4.96 0.13
CA LYS A 373 6.61 5.21 0.13
C LYS A 373 7.40 4.16 -0.69
N ASN A 374 6.96 2.90 -0.71
CA ASN A 374 7.55 1.80 -1.51
C ASN A 374 6.47 0.75 -1.88
N PRO A 375 5.62 1.00 -2.91
CA PRO A 375 4.60 0.04 -3.29
C PRO A 375 5.19 -1.17 -3.99
N LYS A 376 4.86 -2.39 -3.53
CA LYS A 376 5.16 -3.62 -4.26
C LYS A 376 4.26 -3.72 -5.48
N PHE A 377 4.85 -3.95 -6.66
CA PHE A 377 4.11 -4.04 -7.92
C PHE A 377 3.05 -5.17 -7.99
N GLN A 378 3.06 -6.12 -7.06
CA GLN A 378 2.11 -7.25 -7.03
C GLN A 378 0.89 -6.99 -6.16
N GLU A 379 0.98 -6.06 -5.20
CA GLU A 379 -0.09 -5.79 -4.23
C GLU A 379 -0.76 -4.45 -4.56
N PRO A 380 -2.10 -4.38 -4.54
CA PRO A 380 -2.79 -3.11 -4.67
C PRO A 380 -2.54 -2.22 -3.44
N VAL A 381 -2.59 -0.91 -3.63
CA VAL A 381 -2.48 0.10 -2.58
C VAL A 381 -3.89 0.39 -2.06
N THR A 382 -4.35 -0.44 -1.12
CA THR A 382 -5.69 -0.35 -0.52
C THR A 382 -5.63 0.37 0.82
N LEU A 383 -5.74 1.70 0.79
CA LEU A 383 -5.92 2.53 1.99
C LEU A 383 -7.42 2.85 2.14
N ASP A 384 -7.99 2.62 3.32
CA ASP A 384 -9.38 2.96 3.63
C ASP A 384 -9.49 4.44 4.02
N PHE A 385 -10.61 5.09 3.75
CA PHE A 385 -10.91 6.46 4.19
C PHE A 385 -10.76 6.63 5.72
N LEU A 386 -11.23 5.65 6.50
CA LEU A 386 -11.13 5.69 7.96
C LEU A 386 -9.71 5.43 8.49
N ASP A 387 -8.80 4.98 7.62
CA ASP A 387 -7.38 4.82 7.95
C ASP A 387 -6.57 6.01 7.43
N ALA A 388 -7.00 6.64 6.34
CA ALA A 388 -6.39 7.85 5.79
C ALA A 388 -6.60 9.07 6.67
N GLU A 389 -7.69 9.12 7.43
CA GLU A 389 -8.02 10.18 8.38
C GLU A 389 -8.30 9.62 9.78
N LEU A 390 -8.31 10.49 10.78
CA LEU A 390 -8.76 10.14 12.13
C LEU A 390 -10.22 9.68 12.10
N GLU A 391 -10.47 8.47 12.61
CA GLU A 391 -11.79 7.83 12.68
C GLU A 391 -12.72 8.60 13.65
N ASP A 392 -13.96 8.82 13.21
CA ASP A 392 -15.02 9.50 13.94
C ASP A 392 -16.36 8.85 13.53
N GLU A 393 -17.31 8.72 14.46
CA GLU A 393 -18.63 8.14 14.22
C GLU A 393 -19.36 8.86 13.06
N ILE A 394 -19.21 10.18 12.97
CA ILE A 394 -19.83 10.97 11.89
C ILE A 394 -19.16 10.67 10.53
N LYS A 395 -17.86 10.43 10.51
CA LYS A 395 -17.14 10.03 9.29
C LYS A 395 -17.53 8.63 8.83
N VAL A 396 -17.84 7.72 9.76
CA VAL A 396 -18.39 6.39 9.45
C VAL A 396 -19.76 6.52 8.76
N GLU A 397 -20.62 7.44 9.23
CA GLU A 397 -21.91 7.73 8.58
C GLU A 397 -21.69 8.30 7.17
N ILE A 398 -20.83 9.31 7.01
CA ILE A 398 -20.51 9.92 5.71
C ILE A 398 -20.01 8.86 4.72
N ARG A 399 -19.06 8.03 5.15
CA ARG A 399 -18.55 6.91 4.34
C ARG A 399 -19.68 5.97 3.91
N THR A 400 -20.54 5.57 4.84
CA THR A 400 -21.65 4.65 4.57
C THR A 400 -22.62 5.23 3.53
N ASN A 401 -22.99 6.51 3.66
CA ASN A 401 -23.88 7.19 2.72
C ASN A 401 -23.22 7.33 1.34
N MET A 402 -21.92 7.61 1.28
CA MET A 402 -21.16 7.69 0.03
C MET A 402 -21.08 6.32 -0.67
N ILE A 403 -20.87 5.22 0.06
CA ILE A 403 -20.88 3.85 -0.48
C ILE A 403 -22.27 3.48 -1.02
N ASN A 404 -23.34 3.94 -0.38
CA ASN A 404 -24.71 3.75 -0.86
C ASN A 404 -25.05 4.63 -2.08
N GLY A 405 -24.16 5.53 -2.51
CA GLY A 405 -24.35 6.42 -3.65
C GLY A 405 -25.28 7.60 -3.35
N GLU A 406 -25.40 8.00 -2.09
CA GLU A 406 -26.22 9.15 -1.70
C GLU A 406 -25.49 10.48 -1.95
N THR A 407 -26.25 11.57 -2.06
CA THR A 407 -25.72 12.93 -2.16
C THR A 407 -26.06 13.68 -0.89
N GLY A 408 -25.07 14.33 -0.27
CA GLY A 408 -25.28 15.00 1.00
C GLY A 408 -24.17 15.99 1.34
N HIS A 409 -24.42 16.78 2.37
CA HIS A 409 -23.43 17.63 3.00
C HIS A 409 -23.56 17.54 4.52
N ARG A 410 -22.44 17.62 5.23
CA ARG A 410 -22.37 17.56 6.69
C ARG A 410 -21.22 18.42 7.19
N THR A 411 -21.46 19.21 8.22
CA THR A 411 -20.41 19.93 8.95
C THR A 411 -19.99 19.09 10.14
N VAL A 412 -18.69 18.86 10.29
CA VAL A 412 -18.12 17.99 11.32
C VAL A 412 -17.02 18.73 12.08
N HIS A 413 -17.03 18.62 13.40
CA HIS A 413 -15.98 19.15 14.26
C HIS A 413 -14.95 18.04 14.50
N THR A 414 -13.91 18.00 13.68
CA THR A 414 -12.97 16.87 13.64
C THR A 414 -11.58 17.28 14.08
N LEU A 415 -10.85 16.29 14.59
CA LEU A 415 -9.42 16.37 14.75
C LEU A 415 -8.75 16.20 13.37
N VAL A 416 -7.84 17.11 13.03
CA VAL A 416 -7.07 17.10 11.80
C VAL A 416 -5.62 16.83 12.16
N LYS A 417 -5.07 15.75 11.60
CA LYS A 417 -3.66 15.42 11.74
C LYS A 417 -2.83 16.40 10.91
N SER A 418 -1.76 16.93 11.52
CA SER A 418 -0.82 17.81 10.85
C SER A 418 0.03 17.08 9.80
N GLN A 419 0.54 17.81 8.80
CA GLN A 419 1.33 17.26 7.70
C GLN A 419 2.65 16.63 8.16
N ASP A 420 3.27 17.19 9.20
CA ASP A 420 4.49 16.68 9.84
C ASP A 420 4.20 15.59 10.89
N GLU A 421 2.94 15.19 11.03
CA GLU A 421 2.48 14.08 11.88
C GLU A 421 2.74 14.23 13.39
N ARG A 422 3.20 15.41 13.83
CA ARG A 422 3.51 15.73 15.23
C ARG A 422 2.33 16.30 16.01
N TYR A 423 1.43 16.99 15.31
CA TYR A 423 0.34 17.76 15.91
C TYR A 423 -1.03 17.27 15.45
N ILE A 424 -2.04 17.53 16.30
CA ILE A 424 -3.45 17.39 15.98
C ILE A 424 -4.14 18.71 16.30
N ASP A 425 -4.83 19.30 15.32
CA ASP A 425 -5.60 20.53 15.50
C ASP A 425 -7.10 20.23 15.42
N ARG A 426 -7.91 20.90 16.26
CA ARG A 426 -9.37 20.79 16.22
C ARG A 426 -9.93 21.81 15.23
N SER A 427 -10.61 21.35 14.19
CA SER A 427 -11.12 22.22 13.13
C SER A 427 -12.53 21.80 12.69
N GLU A 428 -13.34 22.79 12.31
CA GLU A 428 -14.67 22.58 11.74
C GLU A 428 -14.57 22.46 10.22
N ARG A 429 -14.99 21.30 9.69
CA ARG A 429 -14.89 20.96 8.27
C ARG A 429 -16.26 20.65 7.68
N LEU A 430 -16.56 21.22 6.52
CA LEU A 430 -17.74 20.93 5.72
C LEU A 430 -17.40 19.85 4.69
N TYR A 431 -18.02 18.68 4.84
CA TYR A 431 -17.96 17.58 3.89
C TYR A 431 -19.15 17.67 2.95
N THR A 432 -18.92 17.65 1.64
CA THR A 432 -19.96 17.55 0.62
C THR A 432 -19.62 16.39 -0.30
N TYR A 433 -20.56 15.50 -0.58
CA TYR A 433 -20.31 14.29 -1.35
C TYR A 433 -21.44 13.98 -2.34
N ALA A 434 -21.06 13.37 -3.47
CA ALA A 434 -21.97 12.94 -4.53
C ALA A 434 -21.39 11.76 -5.33
N PRO A 435 -22.25 10.86 -5.87
CA PRO A 435 -21.80 9.76 -6.71
C PRO A 435 -21.33 10.26 -8.09
N VAL A 436 -20.28 9.64 -8.63
CA VAL A 436 -19.81 9.88 -10.00
C VAL A 436 -20.70 9.13 -10.97
N LYS A 437 -21.36 9.85 -11.89
CA LYS A 437 -22.29 9.23 -12.84
C LYS A 437 -21.54 8.31 -13.81
N GLY A 438 -21.97 7.05 -13.88
CA GLY A 438 -21.43 6.06 -14.82
C GLY A 438 -20.34 5.15 -14.23
N THR A 439 -19.98 5.34 -12.97
CA THR A 439 -19.07 4.46 -12.20
C THR A 439 -19.63 4.20 -10.82
N ASP A 440 -18.96 3.33 -10.05
CA ASP A 440 -19.31 3.02 -8.66
C ASP A 440 -18.57 3.91 -7.65
N TYR A 441 -17.83 4.91 -8.12
CA TYR A 441 -17.08 5.83 -7.28
C TYR A 441 -17.97 6.94 -6.73
N SER A 442 -17.67 7.39 -5.51
CA SER A 442 -18.27 8.58 -4.90
C SER A 442 -17.18 9.60 -4.63
N LEU A 443 -17.43 10.86 -5.01
CA LEU A 443 -16.48 11.96 -4.85
C LEU A 443 -16.99 12.93 -3.78
N ALA A 444 -16.08 13.34 -2.92
CA ALA A 444 -16.32 14.30 -1.88
C ALA A 444 -15.33 15.46 -1.93
N LEU A 445 -15.77 16.59 -1.39
CA LEU A 445 -14.99 17.79 -1.20
C LEU A 445 -15.09 18.18 0.28
N VAL A 446 -13.93 18.38 0.90
CA VAL A 446 -13.79 18.87 2.27
C VAL A 446 -13.34 20.31 2.20
N LEU A 447 -14.07 21.21 2.85
CA LEU A 447 -13.73 22.62 2.95
C LEU A 447 -13.77 23.08 4.41
N PRO A 448 -12.76 23.82 4.91
CA PRO A 448 -12.95 24.59 6.13
C PRO A 448 -13.93 25.74 5.91
N VAL A 449 -14.68 26.13 6.95
CA VAL A 449 -15.77 27.13 6.86
C VAL A 449 -15.28 28.49 6.33
N TYR A 450 -14.04 28.88 6.61
CA TYR A 450 -13.45 30.14 6.12
C TYR A 450 -13.02 30.11 4.64
N SER A 451 -13.05 28.95 3.97
CA SER A 451 -12.61 28.79 2.57
C SER A 451 -13.74 28.79 1.54
N LEU A 452 -14.97 29.09 1.97
CA LEU A 452 -16.13 29.16 1.07
C LEU A 452 -16.02 30.27 0.00
N HIS A 453 -15.12 31.23 0.22
CA HIS A 453 -14.84 32.32 -0.69
C HIS A 453 -13.34 32.35 -1.02
N TYR A 454 -13.01 32.78 -2.23
CA TYR A 454 -11.63 32.90 -2.69
C TYR A 454 -11.40 34.17 -3.48
N ILE A 455 -10.14 34.56 -3.62
CA ILE A 455 -9.74 35.77 -4.34
C ILE A 455 -9.50 35.40 -5.79
N HIS A 456 -10.36 35.89 -6.68
CA HIS A 456 -10.18 35.81 -8.12
C HIS A 456 -9.51 37.09 -8.64
N THR A 457 -8.41 36.95 -9.39
CA THR A 457 -7.59 38.09 -9.83
C THR A 457 -7.69 38.29 -11.34
N THR A 458 -8.00 39.51 -11.76
CA THR A 458 -7.96 39.92 -13.17
C THR A 458 -7.07 41.14 -13.30
N ILE A 459 -5.78 40.94 -13.59
CA ILE A 459 -4.85 42.04 -13.84
C ILE A 459 -4.87 42.32 -15.35
N GLY A 460 -5.57 43.38 -15.75
CA GLY A 460 -5.64 43.80 -17.17
C GLY A 460 -4.49 44.69 -17.62
N ASP A 461 -3.80 45.34 -16.68
CA ASP A 461 -2.80 46.37 -16.98
C ASP A 461 -1.39 45.78 -17.08
N THR A 462 -0.81 45.80 -18.29
CA THR A 462 0.54 45.28 -18.57
C THR A 462 1.64 45.93 -17.72
N ILE A 463 1.47 47.20 -17.36
CA ILE A 463 2.43 47.94 -16.51
C ILE A 463 2.46 47.35 -15.10
N THR A 464 1.29 47.02 -14.54
CA THR A 464 1.20 46.45 -13.19
C THR A 464 1.76 45.03 -13.14
N GLN A 465 1.48 44.22 -14.17
CA GLN A 465 2.06 42.88 -14.31
C GLN A 465 3.59 42.93 -14.37
N ALA A 466 4.14 43.82 -15.21
CA ALA A 466 5.59 43.99 -15.35
C ALA A 466 6.25 44.43 -14.03
N LYS A 467 5.64 45.40 -13.34
CA LYS A 467 6.13 45.89 -12.04
C LYS A 467 6.19 44.78 -10.99
N PHE A 468 5.18 43.91 -10.94
CA PHE A 468 5.14 42.82 -9.97
C PHE A 468 6.12 41.70 -10.32
N SER A 469 6.28 41.39 -11.62
CA SER A 469 7.25 40.41 -12.10
C SER A 469 8.69 40.81 -11.75
N GLU A 470 9.01 42.10 -11.85
CA GLU A 470 10.34 42.61 -11.50
C GLU A 470 10.71 42.37 -10.03
N SER A 471 9.72 42.27 -9.14
CA SER A 471 9.95 42.02 -7.70
C SER A 471 10.39 40.58 -7.38
N LEU A 472 10.30 39.67 -8.35
CA LEU A 472 10.65 38.25 -8.22
C LEU A 472 12.07 37.92 -8.71
N GLN A 473 12.80 38.92 -9.22
CA GLN A 473 14.16 38.73 -9.73
C GLN A 473 15.18 38.51 -8.60
N GLU A 474 16.09 37.55 -8.77
CA GLU A 474 17.11 37.21 -7.78
C GLU A 474 18.02 38.40 -7.43
N ASP A 475 18.37 39.21 -8.44
CA ASP A 475 19.23 40.39 -8.28
C ASP A 475 18.65 41.40 -7.27
N LYS A 476 17.34 41.36 -7.04
CA LYS A 476 16.63 42.28 -6.13
C LYS A 476 16.31 41.68 -4.76
N PHE A 477 16.83 40.49 -4.43
CA PHE A 477 16.58 39.86 -3.13
C PHE A 477 17.17 40.63 -1.94
N GLU A 478 18.19 41.45 -2.15
CA GLU A 478 18.65 42.38 -1.11
C GLU A 478 17.59 43.43 -0.76
N GLU A 479 16.81 43.86 -1.75
CA GLU A 479 15.78 44.87 -1.58
C GLU A 479 14.47 44.25 -1.05
N TYR A 480 14.05 43.14 -1.65
CA TYR A 480 12.72 42.54 -1.44
C TYR A 480 12.71 41.26 -0.61
N GLY A 481 13.86 40.82 -0.11
CA GLY A 481 14.01 39.54 0.60
C GLY A 481 14.19 38.35 -0.33
N TYR A 482 14.64 37.24 0.23
CA TYR A 482 14.78 35.99 -0.49
C TYR A 482 13.41 35.42 -0.83
N THR A 483 13.12 35.22 -2.12
CA THR A 483 11.79 34.84 -2.59
C THR A 483 11.80 33.41 -3.11
N LEU A 484 10.89 32.59 -2.58
CA LEU A 484 10.61 31.24 -3.05
C LEU A 484 9.26 31.25 -3.78
N ILE A 485 9.21 30.52 -4.89
CA ILE A 485 7.99 30.25 -5.66
C ILE A 485 7.59 28.79 -5.48
N ALA A 486 6.29 28.52 -5.45
CA ALA A 486 5.74 27.19 -5.37
C ALA A 486 5.83 26.49 -6.75
N PRO A 487 6.36 25.25 -6.84
CA PRO A 487 6.58 24.52 -8.10
C PRO A 487 5.27 23.97 -8.70
N ARG A 488 4.39 24.86 -9.14
CA ARG A 488 3.09 24.55 -9.76
C ARG A 488 3.20 24.46 -11.29
N GLU A 489 2.26 23.76 -11.92
CA GLU A 489 2.14 23.72 -13.39
C GLU A 489 1.48 25.02 -13.91
N TYR A 490 2.20 26.15 -13.84
CA TYR A 490 1.72 27.47 -14.29
C TYR A 490 1.41 27.47 -15.79
N CYS A 491 2.29 26.85 -16.58
CA CYS A 491 2.22 26.75 -18.03
C CYS A 491 2.66 25.35 -18.45
N LYS A 492 2.08 24.80 -19.52
CA LYS A 492 2.40 23.42 -19.97
C LYS A 492 3.86 23.22 -20.40
N ASP A 493 4.53 24.28 -20.84
CA ASP A 493 5.93 24.22 -21.28
C ASP A 493 6.92 24.29 -20.10
N LEU A 494 6.51 24.88 -18.98
CA LEU A 494 7.36 25.09 -17.81
C LEU A 494 7.22 23.89 -16.87
N LYS A 495 8.26 23.08 -16.76
CA LYS A 495 8.27 21.92 -15.87
C LYS A 495 8.75 22.32 -14.47
N PRO A 496 8.10 21.83 -13.40
CA PRO A 496 8.60 22.03 -12.05
C PRO A 496 9.97 21.35 -11.90
N SER A 497 10.94 22.08 -11.36
CA SER A 497 12.27 21.54 -11.03
C SER A 497 12.41 21.37 -9.52
N LYS A 498 13.34 20.51 -9.09
CA LYS A 498 13.62 20.31 -7.65
C LYS A 498 14.35 21.50 -7.01
N ASN A 499 15.09 22.25 -7.82
CA ASN A 499 15.84 23.41 -7.36
C ASN A 499 15.02 24.67 -7.58
N ASN A 500 14.54 25.29 -6.50
CA ASN A 500 13.59 26.38 -6.63
C ASN A 500 14.19 27.64 -7.28
N THR A 501 15.49 27.89 -7.11
CA THR A 501 16.15 29.06 -7.72
C THR A 501 16.19 28.92 -9.24
N GLU A 502 16.47 27.71 -9.75
CA GLU A 502 16.41 27.39 -11.17
C GLU A 502 14.98 27.55 -11.70
N PHE A 503 14.00 26.99 -10.99
CA PHE A 503 12.59 27.12 -11.37
C PHE A 503 12.12 28.59 -11.42
N LEU A 504 12.54 29.41 -10.47
CA LEU A 504 12.21 30.84 -10.44
C LEU A 504 12.84 31.60 -11.61
N MET A 505 14.08 31.29 -11.97
CA MET A 505 14.74 31.87 -13.14
C MET A 505 13.99 31.50 -14.43
N ASP A 506 13.68 30.22 -14.60
CA ASP A 506 12.94 29.72 -15.76
C ASP A 506 11.55 30.36 -15.86
N PHE A 507 10.86 30.52 -14.71
CA PHE A 507 9.57 31.19 -14.64
C PHE A 507 9.68 32.66 -15.07
N ASN A 508 10.62 33.41 -14.52
CA ASN A 508 10.82 34.83 -14.86
C ASN A 508 11.20 34.99 -16.34
N GLU A 509 12.11 34.16 -16.87
CA GLU A 509 12.48 34.17 -18.28
C GLU A 509 11.29 33.83 -19.19
N TYR A 510 10.43 32.90 -18.77
CA TYR A 510 9.23 32.54 -19.53
C TYR A 510 8.24 33.69 -19.62
N ILE A 511 7.95 34.35 -18.49
CA ILE A 511 7.03 35.49 -18.43
C ILE A 511 7.54 36.66 -19.27
N ASP A 512 8.84 36.94 -19.23
CA ASP A 512 9.48 37.98 -20.04
C ASP A 512 9.39 37.68 -21.54
N ARG A 513 9.46 36.41 -21.95
CA ARG A 513 9.39 35.99 -23.36
C ARG A 513 7.99 35.91 -23.94
N LYS A 514 7.04 35.32 -23.20
CA LYS A 514 5.74 34.85 -23.73
C LYS A 514 4.54 35.65 -23.24
N THR A 515 4.75 36.59 -22.31
CA THR A 515 3.72 37.34 -21.57
C THR A 515 2.78 36.45 -20.73
N PRO A 516 2.24 36.95 -19.60
CA PRO A 516 1.34 36.17 -18.75
C PRO A 516 0.04 35.69 -19.40
N ASN A 517 -0.40 36.33 -20.49
CA ASN A 517 -1.67 36.05 -21.17
C ASN A 517 -1.58 34.94 -22.25
N ASN A 518 -0.51 34.17 -22.26
CA ASN A 518 -0.31 33.09 -23.24
C ASN A 518 -1.40 32.01 -23.08
N PRO A 519 -2.07 31.56 -24.16
CA PRO A 519 -3.09 30.50 -24.10
C PRO A 519 -2.57 29.15 -23.56
N LEU A 520 -1.26 28.94 -23.50
CA LEU A 520 -0.64 27.73 -22.92
C LEU A 520 -0.48 27.79 -21.39
N CYS A 521 -0.79 28.93 -20.78
CA CYS A 521 -0.69 29.16 -19.35
C CYS A 521 -2.06 29.27 -18.68
N ASN A 522 -2.13 28.88 -17.41
CA ASN A 522 -3.27 29.18 -16.56
C ASN A 522 -3.17 30.63 -16.08
N VAL A 523 -3.88 31.52 -16.78
CA VAL A 523 -3.84 32.97 -16.55
C VAL A 523 -4.24 33.34 -15.12
N ASP A 524 -5.21 32.65 -14.54
CA ASP A 524 -5.71 32.95 -13.19
C ASP A 524 -4.64 32.65 -12.13
N LEU A 525 -3.94 31.52 -12.29
CA LEU A 525 -2.90 31.09 -11.35
C LEU A 525 -1.67 32.01 -11.42
N VAL A 526 -1.24 32.39 -12.64
CA VAL A 526 -0.13 33.34 -12.84
C VAL A 526 -0.49 34.73 -12.34
N ASN A 527 -1.69 35.24 -12.62
CA ASN A 527 -2.12 36.55 -12.15
C ASN A 527 -2.26 36.59 -10.62
N ARG A 528 -2.69 35.49 -10.00
CA ARG A 528 -2.74 35.37 -8.54
C ARG A 528 -1.35 35.48 -7.91
N LEU A 529 -0.37 34.75 -8.47
CA LEU A 529 1.03 34.83 -8.07
C LEU A 529 1.58 36.26 -8.19
N LEU A 530 1.36 36.91 -9.33
CA LEU A 530 1.86 38.28 -9.56
C LEU A 530 1.23 39.30 -8.60
N LEU A 531 -0.07 39.17 -8.29
CA LEU A 531 -0.71 40.03 -7.30
C LEU A 531 -0.06 39.86 -5.92
N ASP A 532 0.13 38.60 -5.49
CA ASP A 532 0.72 38.29 -4.19
C ASP A 532 2.19 38.76 -4.13
N ALA A 533 2.93 38.72 -5.24
CA ALA A 533 4.27 39.30 -5.36
C ALA A 533 4.26 40.81 -5.12
N GLY A 534 3.31 41.53 -5.72
CA GLY A 534 3.13 42.96 -5.52
C GLY A 534 2.88 43.31 -4.06
N ILE A 535 1.92 42.63 -3.42
CA ILE A 535 1.52 42.87 -2.02
C ILE A 535 2.67 42.58 -1.06
N THR A 536 3.31 41.41 -1.22
CA THR A 536 4.44 41.01 -0.35
C THR A 536 5.66 41.91 -0.54
N SER A 537 5.87 42.49 -1.73
CA SER A 537 6.95 43.44 -1.97
C SER A 537 6.80 44.74 -1.18
N ASP A 538 5.58 45.25 -1.05
CA ASP A 538 5.31 46.46 -0.28
C ASP A 538 5.38 46.20 1.23
N LEU A 539 5.06 44.98 1.68
CA LEU A 539 5.24 44.57 3.08
C LEU A 539 6.72 44.53 3.49
N VAL A 540 7.60 43.99 2.64
CA VAL A 540 9.03 43.90 2.94
C VAL A 540 9.69 45.29 3.04
N LYS A 541 9.19 46.29 2.31
CA LYS A 541 9.66 47.68 2.47
C LYS A 541 9.43 48.20 3.89
N GLN A 542 8.28 47.88 4.49
CA GLN A 542 8.00 48.27 5.89
C GLN A 542 8.90 47.52 6.88
N TRP A 543 9.25 46.28 6.57
CA TRP A 543 10.14 45.48 7.41
C TRP A 543 11.54 46.08 7.51
N ARG A 544 12.06 46.69 6.43
CA ARG A 544 13.40 47.30 6.43
C ARG A 544 13.59 48.31 7.55
N ASP A 545 12.56 49.08 7.89
CA ASP A 545 12.66 50.19 8.85
C ASP A 545 12.60 49.73 10.32
N GLN A 546 12.18 48.48 10.59
CA GLN A 546 11.93 47.99 11.95
C GLN A 546 12.38 46.54 12.12
N MET A 547 13.59 46.28 12.61
CA MET A 547 13.98 44.94 13.12
C MET A 547 14.14 44.97 14.64
N PRO A 548 13.23 44.31 15.40
CA PRO A 548 13.38 44.17 16.84
C PRO A 548 14.55 43.25 17.23
N ASN A 549 15.19 43.53 18.36
CA ASN A 549 16.19 42.64 18.94
C ASN A 549 15.54 41.28 19.31
N GLY A 550 16.19 40.17 18.93
CA GLY A 550 15.70 38.80 19.20
C GLY A 550 14.92 38.15 18.04
N VAL A 551 14.74 38.85 16.92
CA VAL A 551 14.15 38.30 15.69
C VAL A 551 15.25 37.99 14.67
N LEU A 552 15.42 36.73 14.29
CA LEU A 552 16.41 36.28 13.29
C LEU A 552 15.90 36.52 11.86
N ALA A 553 14.65 36.16 11.61
CA ALA A 553 14.03 36.26 10.29
C ALA A 553 12.55 36.62 10.39
N ARG A 554 12.03 37.23 9.33
CA ARG A 554 10.59 37.43 9.11
C ARG A 554 10.21 36.82 7.79
N PHE A 555 9.05 36.20 7.75
CA PHE A 555 8.56 35.61 6.52
C PHE A 555 7.07 35.87 6.31
N VAL A 556 6.69 35.82 5.04
CA VAL A 556 5.30 35.81 4.61
C VAL A 556 5.15 34.71 3.58
N ALA A 557 4.31 33.72 3.90
CA ALA A 557 3.87 32.68 2.98
C ALA A 557 2.46 33.03 2.49
N THR A 558 2.21 32.88 1.21
CA THR A 558 0.96 33.30 0.56
C THR A 558 0.26 32.13 -0.14
N ASP A 559 -1.05 32.26 -0.31
CA ASP A 559 -1.89 31.30 -1.01
C ASP A 559 -1.51 31.17 -2.51
N GLY A 560 -1.04 32.25 -3.13
CA GLY A 560 -0.54 32.27 -4.50
C GLY A 560 0.76 31.49 -4.72
N GLY A 561 1.40 31.01 -3.66
CA GLY A 561 2.62 30.19 -3.75
C GLY A 561 3.92 31.01 -3.66
N ILE A 562 3.87 32.22 -3.10
CA ILE A 562 5.08 33.00 -2.79
C ILE A 562 5.38 32.90 -1.31
N THR A 563 6.63 32.57 -0.99
CA THR A 563 7.19 32.71 0.36
C THR A 563 8.37 33.67 0.30
N ARG A 564 8.29 34.79 1.05
CA ARG A 564 9.40 35.75 1.16
C ARG A 564 10.00 35.71 2.54
N ILE A 565 11.33 35.66 2.61
CA ILE A 565 12.11 35.68 3.84
C ILE A 565 13.03 36.90 3.87
N TYR A 566 13.05 37.60 5.00
CA TYR A 566 13.92 38.76 5.23
C TYR A 566 14.68 38.62 6.56
N PRO A 567 16.00 38.84 6.59
CA PRO A 567 16.91 39.25 5.50
C PRO A 567 17.32 38.08 4.58
N LYS A 568 18.00 38.38 3.45
CA LYS A 568 18.46 37.37 2.46
C LYS A 568 19.29 36.24 3.09
N SER A 569 20.13 36.55 4.08
CA SER A 569 20.96 35.55 4.77
C SER A 569 20.12 34.45 5.42
N ALA A 570 19.01 34.82 6.05
CA ALA A 570 18.11 33.85 6.69
C ALA A 570 17.30 33.02 5.68
N GLY A 571 17.20 33.47 4.43
CA GLY A 571 16.54 32.71 3.35
C GLY A 571 17.36 31.52 2.85
N LEU A 572 18.70 31.57 2.99
CA LEU A 572 19.59 30.45 2.65
C LEU A 572 19.45 29.29 3.63
N ASP A 573 19.19 29.59 4.90
CA ASP A 573 18.99 28.62 5.98
C ASP A 573 17.51 28.20 6.11
N TRP A 574 16.68 28.50 5.10
CA TRP A 574 15.26 28.16 5.11
C TRP A 574 15.04 26.74 4.60
N THR A 575 14.57 25.86 5.47
CA THR A 575 14.45 24.41 5.21
C THR A 575 13.03 23.96 4.86
N GLU A 576 12.02 24.82 5.01
CA GLU A 576 10.62 24.46 4.72
C GLU A 576 10.35 24.32 3.22
N ASP A 577 9.35 23.51 2.88
CA ASP A 577 8.93 23.29 1.49
C ASP A 577 8.46 24.61 0.83
N PRO A 578 8.95 24.96 -0.37
CA PRO A 578 8.49 26.14 -1.10
C PRO A 578 7.02 26.06 -1.53
N GLU A 579 6.42 24.87 -1.66
CA GLU A 579 4.98 24.73 -1.89
C GLU A 579 4.21 25.00 -0.60
N THR A 580 3.56 26.16 -0.54
CA THR A 580 2.81 26.62 0.64
C THR A 580 1.66 25.69 1.03
N TYR A 581 1.16 24.88 0.08
CA TYR A 581 0.09 23.92 0.32
C TYR A 581 0.58 22.61 0.95
N GLU A 582 1.89 22.35 0.98
CA GLU A 582 2.50 21.21 1.67
C GLU A 582 3.17 21.61 2.99
N SER A 583 3.31 22.91 3.28
CA SER A 583 3.89 23.38 4.54
C SER A 583 2.97 23.13 5.75
N SER A 584 3.50 22.48 6.79
CA SER A 584 2.76 22.16 8.03
C SER A 584 2.30 23.43 8.76
N PHE A 585 3.22 24.34 9.08
CA PHE A 585 2.92 25.57 9.83
C PHE A 585 1.85 26.44 9.14
N TYR A 586 1.78 26.40 7.80
CA TYR A 586 0.80 27.17 7.01
C TYR A 586 -0.62 26.64 7.26
N LYS A 587 -0.83 25.32 7.15
CA LYS A 587 -2.12 24.66 7.41
C LYS A 587 -2.58 24.87 8.85
N ARG A 588 -1.68 24.68 9.83
CA ARG A 588 -1.97 24.86 11.26
C ARG A 588 -2.35 26.30 11.61
N SER A 589 -1.65 27.27 11.03
CA SER A 589 -1.93 28.70 11.22
C SER A 589 -3.29 29.15 10.67
N LEU A 590 -3.79 28.48 9.63
CA LEU A 590 -5.09 28.80 9.04
C LEU A 590 -6.27 28.29 9.88
N ASP A 591 -6.12 27.13 10.50
CA ASP A 591 -7.16 26.56 11.36
C ASP A 591 -7.23 27.28 12.72
N ASN A 592 -6.10 27.79 13.20
CA ASN A 592 -6.01 28.47 14.49
C ASN A 592 -6.03 30.00 14.36
N ASP A 593 -6.72 30.70 15.26
CA ASP A 593 -6.72 32.18 15.33
C ASP A 593 -5.70 32.75 16.35
N ILE A 594 -4.85 31.88 16.91
CA ILE A 594 -3.79 32.20 17.89
C ILE A 594 -2.40 32.29 17.22
N TYR A 595 -1.38 32.71 17.97
CA TYR A 595 0.00 32.60 17.50
C TYR A 595 0.51 31.17 17.71
N ILE A 596 0.95 30.52 16.63
CA ILE A 596 1.44 29.15 16.65
C ILE A 596 2.96 29.16 16.72
N PHE A 597 3.50 28.53 17.76
CA PHE A 597 4.92 28.29 17.95
C PHE A 597 5.24 26.88 17.47
N THR A 598 6.25 26.76 16.62
CA THR A 598 6.72 25.49 16.07
C THR A 598 8.23 25.40 16.30
N PRO A 599 8.70 24.55 17.23
CA PRO A 599 10.12 24.30 17.39
C PRO A 599 10.65 23.47 16.22
N THR A 600 11.89 23.76 15.81
CA THR A 600 12.60 22.96 14.82
C THR A 600 12.76 21.52 15.33
N PRO A 601 12.44 20.48 14.54
CA PRO A 601 12.57 19.09 14.98
C PRO A 601 14.00 18.76 15.41
N TYR A 602 14.15 18.07 16.54
CA TYR A 602 15.44 17.55 16.99
C TYR A 602 15.91 16.42 16.05
N GLN A 603 17.07 16.58 15.41
CA GLN A 603 17.68 15.55 14.55
C GLN A 603 18.78 14.80 15.32
N GLU A 604 18.54 13.52 15.60
CA GLU A 604 19.50 12.64 16.29
C GLU A 604 20.80 12.44 15.50
N ASP A 605 20.74 12.45 14.16
CA ASP A 605 21.89 12.13 13.29
C ASP A 605 22.96 13.22 13.24
N THR A 606 22.58 14.49 13.44
CA THR A 606 23.49 15.64 13.31
C THR A 606 23.91 16.24 14.64
N ASN A 607 23.23 15.93 15.76
CA ASN A 607 23.43 16.59 17.06
C ASN A 607 23.43 18.13 16.96
N MET A 608 22.80 18.70 15.94
CA MET A 608 22.71 20.14 15.71
C MET A 608 21.27 20.55 15.94
N THR A 609 21.02 21.23 17.07
CA THR A 609 19.79 21.99 17.28
C THR A 609 19.94 23.34 16.60
N GLU A 610 18.97 23.73 15.77
CA GLU A 610 18.84 25.14 15.45
C GLU A 610 18.29 25.85 16.70
N ASP A 611 19.02 26.86 17.19
CA ASP A 611 18.62 27.68 18.35
C ASP A 611 17.50 28.67 18.00
N SER A 612 16.48 28.21 17.28
CA SER A 612 15.41 29.06 16.78
C SER A 612 14.04 28.39 16.81
N VAL A 613 13.02 29.21 17.01
CA VAL A 613 11.61 28.79 17.02
C VAL A 613 10.84 29.60 15.99
N LEU A 614 10.04 28.90 15.18
CA LEU A 614 9.16 29.53 14.19
C LEU A 614 7.86 29.95 14.87
N VAL A 615 7.46 31.22 14.68
CA VAL A 615 6.16 31.72 15.13
C VAL A 615 5.36 32.15 13.93
N SER A 616 4.14 31.65 13.79
CA SER A 616 3.28 31.88 12.64
C SER A 616 1.85 32.27 13.04
N ARG A 617 1.20 33.06 12.18
CA ARG A 617 -0.20 33.50 12.35
C ARG A 617 -0.83 33.81 11.00
N ALA A 618 -2.06 33.33 10.79
CA ALA A 618 -2.84 33.71 9.61
C ALA A 618 -3.28 35.17 9.64
N VAL A 619 -3.25 35.80 8.46
CA VAL A 619 -3.80 37.14 8.23
C VAL A 619 -5.31 37.01 8.07
N ASN A 620 -6.07 37.61 8.98
CA ASN A 620 -7.54 37.63 8.90
C ASN A 620 -8.00 38.97 8.30
N LEU A 621 -8.61 38.91 7.12
CA LEU A 621 -9.26 40.05 6.46
C LEU A 621 -10.77 39.89 6.52
N ASP A 622 -11.48 41.00 6.66
CA ASP A 622 -12.93 41.06 6.55
C ASP A 622 -13.29 42.06 5.45
N ILE A 623 -13.87 41.58 4.37
CA ILE A 623 -14.28 42.39 3.21
C ILE A 623 -15.78 42.20 3.05
N ASP A 624 -16.55 43.26 3.23
CA ASP A 624 -18.02 43.26 3.09
C ASP A 624 -18.74 42.16 3.90
N GLY A 625 -18.20 41.79 5.07
CA GLY A 625 -18.73 40.74 5.94
C GLY A 625 -18.26 39.33 5.61
N VAL A 626 -17.34 39.18 4.65
CA VAL A 626 -16.69 37.92 4.28
C VAL A 626 -15.29 37.85 4.90
N ARG A 627 -15.07 36.85 5.75
CA ARG A 627 -13.75 36.59 6.34
C ARG A 627 -12.86 35.80 5.38
N LEU A 628 -11.67 36.31 5.09
CA LEU A 628 -10.66 35.68 4.22
C LEU A 628 -9.32 35.53 4.95
N LYS A 629 -8.60 34.45 4.64
CA LYS A 629 -7.25 34.17 5.15
C LYS A 629 -6.24 33.99 4.00
N PRO A 630 -5.72 35.07 3.39
CA PRO A 630 -4.94 34.97 2.14
C PRO A 630 -3.46 34.64 2.33
N ALA A 631 -2.91 34.83 3.53
CA ALA A 631 -1.50 34.66 3.81
C ALA A 631 -1.25 34.32 5.28
N VAL A 632 -0.09 33.74 5.56
CA VAL A 632 0.44 33.48 6.89
C VAL A 632 1.74 34.25 7.05
N VAL A 633 1.79 35.08 8.09
CA VAL A 633 2.98 35.85 8.45
C VAL A 633 3.65 35.22 9.66
N GLY A 634 4.96 35.36 9.76
CA GLY A 634 5.68 34.82 10.90
C GLY A 634 7.08 35.35 11.08
N VAL A 635 7.69 34.93 12.18
CA VAL A 635 9.04 35.30 12.60
C VAL A 635 9.80 34.08 13.09
N LYS A 636 11.11 34.03 12.83
CA LYS A 636 12.05 33.08 13.42
C LYS A 636 12.71 33.78 14.61
N LEU A 637 12.45 33.29 15.82
CA LEU A 637 12.96 33.89 17.06
C LEU A 637 14.27 33.23 17.47
N ASP A 638 15.19 34.02 18.02
CA ASP A 638 16.39 33.51 18.71
C ASP A 638 16.02 33.10 20.14
N ILE A 639 16.19 31.81 20.44
CA ILE A 639 15.83 31.22 21.74
C ILE A 639 16.66 31.83 22.86
N SER A 640 17.94 32.10 22.63
CA SER A 640 18.86 32.56 23.69
C SER A 640 18.48 33.96 24.19
N THR A 641 18.19 34.88 23.27
CA THR A 641 17.72 36.22 23.57
C THR A 641 16.32 36.19 24.18
N TRP A 642 15.43 35.36 23.64
CA TRP A 642 14.07 35.23 24.16
C TRP A 642 14.05 34.68 25.60
N MET A 643 14.86 33.66 25.87
CA MET A 643 15.03 33.06 27.18
C MET A 643 15.52 34.07 28.21
N THR A 644 16.51 34.88 27.86
CA THR A 644 17.04 35.92 28.75
C THR A 644 15.94 36.92 29.14
N ASN A 645 15.13 37.33 28.17
CA ASN A 645 13.99 38.22 28.42
C ASN A 645 12.91 37.56 29.28
N PHE A 646 12.62 36.28 29.04
CA PHE A 646 11.62 35.52 29.80
C PHE A 646 12.05 35.31 31.26
N ILE A 647 13.30 34.92 31.51
CA ILE A 647 13.86 34.77 32.86
C ILE A 647 13.79 36.10 33.62
N ASN A 648 14.20 37.19 32.98
CA ASN A 648 14.13 38.53 33.56
C ASN A 648 12.68 38.94 33.91
N ALA A 649 11.70 38.54 33.11
CA ALA A 649 10.28 38.84 33.35
C ALA A 649 9.64 37.95 34.44
N THR A 650 10.09 36.70 34.56
CA THR A 650 9.55 35.70 35.51
C THR A 650 10.23 35.73 36.88
N LEU A 651 11.34 36.46 37.02
CA LEU A 651 12.07 36.62 38.27
C LEU A 651 11.23 37.34 39.33
N LYS A 652 10.71 36.57 40.29
CA LYS A 652 10.02 37.08 41.48
C LYS A 652 10.86 36.80 42.72
N MET A 653 11.24 37.86 43.44
CA MET A 653 11.98 37.76 44.70
C MET A 653 10.99 37.64 45.87
N ASN A 654 11.20 36.66 46.77
CA ASN A 654 10.37 36.30 47.94
C ASN A 654 8.99 35.72 47.62
N CYS A 655 8.90 34.39 47.50
CA CYS A 655 7.63 33.68 47.53
C CYS A 655 7.54 32.87 48.82
N LYS A 656 6.42 32.99 49.50
CA LYS A 656 6.07 32.16 50.65
C LYS A 656 5.09 31.12 50.13
N ASP A 657 5.42 29.85 50.29
CA ASP A 657 4.58 28.68 50.01
C ASP A 657 4.20 28.44 48.52
N GLU A 658 4.85 29.11 47.57
CA GLU A 658 4.71 28.86 46.12
C GLU A 658 6.08 28.53 45.50
N ILE A 659 6.15 27.58 44.56
CA ILE A 659 7.34 27.33 43.74
C ILE A 659 7.65 28.62 42.98
N CYS A 660 8.84 29.20 43.17
CA CYS A 660 9.17 30.42 42.47
C CYS A 660 10.65 30.66 42.24
N GLY A 661 10.92 31.42 41.18
CA GLY A 661 12.26 31.74 40.71
C GLY A 661 12.71 30.76 39.64
N CYS A 662 12.57 31.15 38.37
CA CYS A 662 13.23 30.45 37.27
C CYS A 662 14.56 31.15 36.99
N GLN A 663 15.62 30.80 37.71
CA GLN A 663 16.98 31.29 37.42
C GLN A 663 17.69 30.32 36.48
N ARG A 664 18.45 30.85 35.52
CA ARG A 664 19.24 29.99 34.61
C ARG A 664 20.09 29.01 35.42
N ASN A 665 19.93 27.72 35.14
CA ASN A 665 20.57 26.61 35.88
C ASN A 665 20.27 26.56 37.40
N ASP A 666 19.01 26.77 37.78
CA ASP A 666 18.59 26.51 39.16
C ASP A 666 18.70 25.00 39.50
N GLU A 667 19.20 24.71 40.70
CA GLU A 667 19.35 23.34 41.21
C GLU A 667 18.03 22.76 41.74
N HIS A 668 17.10 23.62 42.16
CA HIS A 668 15.87 23.21 42.87
C HIS A 668 14.61 23.23 42.00
N VAL A 669 14.57 24.03 40.94
CA VAL A 669 13.37 24.22 40.11
C VAL A 669 13.69 24.07 38.63
N ASP A 670 12.89 23.25 37.95
CA ASP A 670 12.90 23.11 36.50
C ASP A 670 11.72 23.92 35.91
N CYS A 671 12.04 24.89 35.04
CA CYS A 671 11.06 25.69 34.31
C CYS A 671 11.18 25.40 32.81
N VAL A 672 10.07 25.01 32.20
CA VAL A 672 10.00 24.67 30.78
C VAL A 672 8.78 25.29 30.13
N ILE A 673 8.89 25.60 28.84
CA ILE A 673 7.75 25.93 27.98
C ILE A 673 7.60 24.80 26.98
N LEU A 674 6.39 24.25 26.94
CA LEU A 674 5.99 23.23 25.99
C LEU A 674 4.98 23.80 25.01
N ASP A 675 4.94 23.26 23.80
CA ASP A 675 3.83 23.50 22.88
C ASP A 675 2.65 22.54 23.15
N ASP A 676 1.64 22.60 22.30
CA ASP A 676 0.44 21.79 22.34
C ASP A 676 0.65 20.31 21.98
N GLY A 677 1.74 20.01 21.27
CA GLY A 677 2.21 18.65 21.03
C GLY A 677 3.05 18.07 22.18
N GLY A 678 3.38 18.87 23.19
CA GLY A 678 4.27 18.46 24.27
C GLY A 678 5.75 18.44 23.88
N PHE A 679 6.13 19.17 22.82
CA PHE A 679 7.53 19.37 22.46
C PHE A 679 8.15 20.50 23.28
N LEU A 680 9.42 20.33 23.61
CA LEU A 680 10.17 21.33 24.36
C LEU A 680 10.49 22.52 23.46
N VAL A 681 10.01 23.71 23.84
CA VAL A 681 10.26 24.97 23.11
C VAL A 681 11.33 25.81 23.81
N MET A 682 11.33 25.82 25.14
CA MET A 682 12.29 26.56 25.95
C MET A 682 12.52 25.84 27.28
N ALA A 683 13.76 25.85 27.76
CA ALA A 683 14.12 25.30 29.05
C ALA A 683 15.04 26.24 29.84
N ASN A 684 15.00 26.14 31.16
CA ASN A 684 15.83 26.92 32.07
C ASN A 684 17.24 26.34 32.28
N ARG A 685 17.41 25.02 32.08
CA ARG A 685 18.68 24.29 32.23
C ARG A 685 19.39 24.15 30.91
N ASP A 686 20.70 24.40 30.89
CA ASP A 686 21.51 24.30 29.67
C ASP A 686 21.51 22.88 29.06
N GLU A 687 21.39 21.83 29.87
CA GLU A 687 21.27 20.44 29.37
C GLU A 687 20.02 20.20 28.52
N TYR A 688 18.92 20.86 28.86
CA TYR A 688 17.65 20.76 28.13
C TYR A 688 17.63 21.69 26.91
N ILE A 689 18.45 22.75 26.89
CA ILE A 689 18.57 23.64 25.73
C ILE A 689 19.09 22.86 24.51
N GLY A 690 20.05 21.96 24.71
CA GLY A 690 20.53 21.07 23.64
C GLY A 690 19.51 20.03 23.17
N GLN A 691 18.33 19.95 23.79
CA GLN A 691 17.25 19.00 23.48
C GLN A 691 15.97 19.71 23.02
N ILE A 692 16.04 20.99 22.64
CA ILE A 692 14.88 21.73 22.13
C ILE A 692 14.35 21.06 20.86
N GLY A 693 13.02 21.00 20.74
CA GLY A 693 12.33 20.27 19.68
C GLY A 693 12.18 18.77 19.94
N GLN A 694 12.76 18.24 21.02
CA GLN A 694 12.51 16.86 21.48
C GLN A 694 11.18 16.77 22.24
N PHE A 695 10.52 15.62 22.14
CA PHE A 695 9.30 15.34 22.90
C PHE A 695 9.59 15.28 24.41
N PHE A 696 8.81 16.01 25.20
CA PHE A 696 9.08 16.19 26.64
C PHE A 696 9.04 14.88 27.43
N GLY A 697 8.27 13.89 26.97
CA GLY A 697 8.21 12.56 27.59
C GLY A 697 9.50 11.73 27.48
N MET A 698 10.47 12.14 26.65
CA MET A 698 11.83 11.56 26.65
C MET A 698 12.72 12.22 27.73
N ILE A 699 12.46 13.48 28.06
CA ILE A 699 13.26 14.27 29.01
C ILE A 699 12.81 14.01 30.45
N ASP A 700 11.52 14.21 30.73
CA ASP A 700 10.88 13.89 32.01
C ASP A 700 9.57 13.09 31.76
N PRO A 701 9.67 11.75 31.60
CA PRO A 701 8.50 10.91 31.31
C PRO A 701 7.43 10.98 32.40
N ILE A 702 7.84 11.19 33.66
CA ILE A 702 6.95 11.07 34.81
C ILE A 702 6.09 12.30 34.95
N LEU A 703 6.69 13.47 34.75
CA LEU A 703 5.92 14.69 34.67
C LEU A 703 4.97 14.60 33.48
N MET A 704 5.41 14.15 32.31
CA MET A 704 4.53 14.02 31.14
C MET A 704 3.35 13.06 31.36
N VAL A 705 3.57 11.87 31.93
CA VAL A 705 2.48 10.93 32.29
C VAL A 705 1.46 11.59 33.21
N ASN A 706 1.92 12.36 34.19
CA ASN A 706 1.01 13.02 35.12
C ASN A 706 0.27 14.20 34.48
N LEU A 707 0.91 14.94 33.58
CA LEU A 707 0.23 15.96 32.77
C LEU A 707 -0.88 15.35 31.90
N VAL A 708 -0.67 14.14 31.37
CA VAL A 708 -1.71 13.37 30.65
C VAL A 708 -2.82 12.91 31.60
N ASN A 709 -2.47 12.34 32.77
CA ASN A 709 -3.46 11.90 33.77
C ASN A 709 -4.33 13.04 34.30
N MET A 710 -3.78 14.25 34.39
CA MET A 710 -4.50 15.46 34.76
C MET A 710 -5.32 16.08 33.62
N SER A 711 -5.38 15.45 32.45
CA SER A 711 -6.07 15.94 31.25
C SER A 711 -5.54 17.27 30.67
N LEU A 712 -4.30 17.67 30.98
CA LEU A 712 -3.67 18.79 30.29
C LEU A 712 -3.43 18.44 28.81
N PHE A 713 -2.83 17.26 28.59
CA PHE A 713 -2.61 16.68 27.27
C PHE A 713 -3.49 15.44 27.10
N THR A 714 -4.10 15.32 25.93
CA THR A 714 -4.77 14.11 25.47
C THR A 714 -3.94 13.50 24.35
N LEU A 715 -3.84 12.17 24.31
CA LEU A 715 -3.12 11.46 23.25
C LEU A 715 -4.10 10.69 22.37
N ASN A 716 -3.82 10.66 21.08
CA ASN A 716 -4.48 9.76 20.14
C ASN A 716 -3.44 8.91 19.42
N LYS A 717 -3.77 7.65 19.17
CA LYS A 717 -2.90 6.68 18.50
C LYS A 717 -3.46 6.37 17.13
N THR A 718 -2.63 6.51 16.12
CA THR A 718 -2.96 6.28 14.71
C THR A 718 -2.02 5.27 14.10
N TYR A 719 -2.43 4.68 12.98
CA TYR A 719 -1.62 3.70 12.26
C TYR A 719 -1.33 4.22 10.86
N ASP A 720 -0.04 4.31 10.50
CA ASP A 720 0.40 4.54 9.12
C ASP A 720 0.71 3.19 8.47
N TYR A 721 -0.14 2.81 7.51
CA TYR A 721 -0.06 1.58 6.73
C TYR A 721 0.89 1.68 5.52
N GLN A 722 1.42 2.87 5.22
CA GLN A 722 2.26 3.15 4.06
C GLN A 722 3.73 3.42 4.43
N SER A 723 4.06 3.23 5.71
CA SER A 723 5.40 3.39 6.27
C SER A 723 6.35 2.26 5.85
N VAL A 724 7.63 2.50 6.10
CA VAL A 724 8.72 1.62 5.66
C VAL A 724 9.64 1.36 6.85
N CYS A 725 9.87 0.09 7.16
CA CYS A 725 10.66 -0.34 8.29
C CYS A 725 11.84 -1.20 7.83
N ASP A 726 12.88 -1.23 8.65
CA ASP A 726 13.94 -2.20 8.49
C ASP A 726 13.40 -3.61 8.81
N PRO A 727 13.75 -4.63 8.00
CA PRO A 727 13.29 -5.97 8.26
C PRO A 727 13.77 -6.42 9.64
N LYS A 728 12.84 -6.98 10.43
CA LYS A 728 13.21 -7.60 11.70
C LYS A 728 14.23 -8.69 11.39
N ARG A 729 15.40 -8.60 12.02
CA ARG A 729 16.34 -9.73 12.09
C ARG A 729 15.67 -10.80 12.93
N GLU A 730 14.82 -11.61 12.30
CA GLU A 730 14.48 -12.89 12.88
C GLU A 730 15.80 -13.61 13.05
N SER A 731 16.18 -13.87 14.31
CA SER A 731 17.13 -14.91 14.57
C SER A 731 16.50 -16.15 13.96
N LYS A 732 16.98 -16.54 12.77
CA LYS A 732 16.74 -17.86 12.20
C LYS A 732 17.45 -18.86 13.12
N GLY A 733 16.99 -18.94 14.37
CA GLY A 733 17.27 -20.03 15.27
C GLY A 733 16.69 -21.26 14.58
N SER A 734 17.60 -22.08 14.04
CA SER A 734 17.33 -23.49 13.80
C SER A 734 16.36 -23.80 12.65
N ALA A 735 16.60 -23.26 11.44
CA ALA A 735 16.02 -23.80 10.20
C ALA A 735 17.07 -24.31 9.20
N ALA A 736 18.34 -24.38 9.60
CA ALA A 736 19.26 -25.37 9.03
C ALA A 736 19.00 -26.67 9.81
N GLY A 737 17.99 -27.43 9.40
CA GLY A 737 17.90 -28.83 9.80
C GLY A 737 19.23 -29.48 9.45
N LEU A 738 19.96 -29.93 10.47
CA LEU A 738 21.09 -30.84 10.27
C LEU A 738 20.59 -31.92 9.32
N ARG A 739 21.14 -31.95 8.10
CA ARG A 739 21.03 -33.14 7.26
C ARG A 739 21.55 -34.26 8.15
N SER A 740 20.66 -35.16 8.57
CA SER A 740 21.05 -36.33 9.32
C SER A 740 21.97 -37.14 8.41
N VAL A 741 23.27 -36.94 8.58
CA VAL A 741 24.27 -37.80 7.97
C VAL A 741 24.03 -39.17 8.57
N TYR A 742 23.54 -40.09 7.74
CA TYR A 742 23.44 -41.50 8.09
C TYR A 742 24.84 -41.98 8.44
N VAL A 743 25.10 -42.27 9.71
CA VAL A 743 26.34 -42.92 10.15
C VAL A 743 26.10 -44.42 10.00
N PRO A 744 26.74 -45.08 9.02
CA PRO A 744 26.53 -46.50 8.79
C PRO A 744 26.98 -47.31 10.00
N THR A 745 26.17 -48.29 10.40
CA THR A 745 26.54 -49.22 11.47
C THR A 745 27.55 -50.25 10.95
N ILE A 746 28.25 -50.94 11.84
CA ILE A 746 29.30 -51.93 11.50
C ILE A 746 28.76 -53.05 10.57
N ALA A 747 27.44 -53.27 10.52
CA ALA A 747 26.80 -54.19 9.58
C ALA A 747 26.81 -53.71 8.11
N ASP A 748 26.83 -52.39 7.86
CA ASP A 748 26.84 -51.80 6.50
C ASP A 748 28.24 -51.79 5.87
N ILE A 749 29.30 -51.82 6.68
CA ILE A 749 30.72 -51.76 6.25
C ILE A 749 31.19 -53.08 5.61
N LEU A 750 30.46 -54.20 5.81
CA LEU A 750 30.89 -55.52 5.36
C LEU A 750 30.40 -55.93 3.96
N ASN A 751 29.65 -55.07 3.25
CA ASN A 751 29.11 -55.40 1.93
C ASN A 751 29.96 -54.79 0.79
N VAL A 752 31.17 -55.34 0.61
CA VAL A 752 32.21 -54.87 -0.33
C VAL A 752 31.74 -54.83 -1.81
N GLY A 753 30.72 -55.61 -2.19
CA GLY A 753 30.18 -55.63 -3.55
C GLY A 753 29.39 -54.39 -3.95
N TRP A 754 28.76 -53.70 -3.00
CA TRP A 754 27.98 -52.49 -3.27
C TRP A 754 28.87 -51.24 -3.38
N LEU A 755 29.91 -51.14 -2.55
CA LEU A 755 30.90 -50.07 -2.64
C LEU A 755 31.68 -50.09 -3.97
N ALA A 756 32.04 -51.27 -4.46
CA ALA A 756 32.74 -51.41 -5.74
C ALA A 756 31.87 -51.01 -6.94
N SER A 757 30.57 -51.36 -6.91
CA SER A 757 29.63 -51.01 -7.99
C SER A 757 29.22 -49.54 -7.95
N ALA A 758 29.01 -48.97 -6.76
CA ALA A 758 28.72 -47.55 -6.59
C ALA A 758 29.92 -46.66 -6.96
N ALA A 759 31.14 -47.07 -6.59
CA ALA A 759 32.37 -46.37 -6.98
C ALA A 759 32.61 -46.45 -8.51
N ALA A 760 32.40 -47.63 -9.11
CA ALA A 760 32.52 -47.79 -10.56
C ALA A 760 31.49 -46.95 -11.33
N TRP A 761 30.24 -46.88 -10.84
CA TRP A 761 29.22 -46.02 -11.43
C TRP A 761 29.56 -44.53 -11.28
N SER A 762 30.03 -44.11 -10.11
CA SER A 762 30.42 -42.71 -9.87
C SER A 762 31.58 -42.28 -10.78
N ILE A 763 32.59 -43.15 -10.96
CA ILE A 763 33.73 -42.90 -11.86
C ILE A 763 33.28 -42.86 -13.32
N LEU A 764 32.39 -43.76 -13.75
CA LEU A 764 31.84 -43.78 -15.10
C LEU A 764 31.03 -42.50 -15.40
N GLN A 765 30.25 -42.04 -14.41
CA GLN A 765 29.45 -40.83 -14.51
C GLN A 765 30.34 -39.57 -14.56
N GLN A 766 31.43 -39.53 -13.78
CA GLN A 766 32.42 -38.45 -13.84
C GLN A 766 33.22 -38.44 -15.15
N LEU A 767 33.51 -39.61 -15.72
CA LEU A 767 34.16 -39.72 -17.04
C LEU A 767 33.24 -39.23 -18.16
N LEU A 768 31.95 -39.58 -18.13
CA LEU A 768 30.96 -39.13 -19.12
C LEU A 768 30.70 -37.62 -19.04
N VAL A 769 30.62 -37.06 -17.82
CA VAL A 769 30.46 -35.61 -17.63
C VAL A 769 31.72 -34.85 -18.06
N SER A 770 32.91 -35.37 -17.78
CA SER A 770 34.18 -34.75 -18.18
C SER A 770 34.40 -34.77 -19.70
N ILE A 771 33.90 -35.78 -20.41
CA ILE A 771 33.99 -35.87 -21.87
C ILE A 771 32.94 -34.98 -22.55
N ALA A 772 31.74 -34.86 -21.97
CA ALA A 772 30.65 -34.09 -22.56
C ALA A 772 30.77 -32.58 -22.35
N PHE A 773 31.42 -32.11 -21.28
CA PHE A 773 31.47 -30.68 -20.93
C PHE A 773 32.86 -30.25 -20.40
N PRO A 774 33.88 -30.04 -21.26
CA PRO A 774 35.22 -29.68 -20.81
C PRO A 774 35.38 -28.29 -20.17
N ASN A 775 34.40 -27.38 -20.32
CA ASN A 775 34.57 -25.94 -20.02
C ASN A 775 33.57 -25.32 -19.02
N PHE A 776 32.99 -26.09 -18.09
CA PHE A 776 32.05 -25.53 -17.10
C PHE A 776 32.46 -25.81 -15.65
N LEU A 777 33.61 -25.27 -15.25
CA LEU A 777 33.97 -25.02 -13.85
C LEU A 777 34.39 -23.56 -13.69
N HIS A 778 33.47 -22.65 -13.98
CA HIS A 778 33.40 -21.42 -13.19
C HIS A 778 32.40 -21.73 -12.08
N ALA A 779 32.92 -22.02 -10.89
CA ALA A 779 32.15 -21.86 -9.69
C ALA A 779 31.65 -20.42 -9.70
N ALA A 780 30.34 -20.24 -9.71
CA ALA A 780 29.76 -18.96 -9.38
C ALA A 780 30.11 -18.71 -7.91
N ASP A 781 31.15 -17.90 -7.68
CA ASP A 781 31.22 -17.13 -6.44
C ASP A 781 30.00 -16.22 -6.47
N THR A 782 28.96 -16.62 -5.73
CA THR A 782 27.96 -15.66 -5.29
C THR A 782 28.66 -14.78 -4.29
N ASP A 783 29.19 -13.66 -4.77
CA ASP A 783 29.36 -12.48 -3.94
C ASP A 783 27.97 -12.17 -3.37
N GLU A 784 27.69 -12.67 -2.15
CA GLU A 784 26.71 -12.07 -1.27
C GLU A 784 27.28 -10.70 -0.85
N GLU A 785 27.37 -9.77 -1.80
CA GLU A 785 27.02 -8.40 -1.47
C GLU A 785 25.59 -8.49 -0.95
N ILE A 786 25.44 -8.50 0.37
CA ILE A 786 24.18 -8.31 1.06
C ILE A 786 23.57 -7.08 0.37
N PRO A 787 22.52 -7.23 -0.47
CA PRO A 787 21.89 -6.05 -1.01
C PRO A 787 21.42 -5.28 0.21
N ASP A 788 21.76 -3.99 0.28
CA ASP A 788 21.27 -3.05 1.30
C ASP A 788 19.90 -3.53 1.77
N MET A 789 19.80 -3.93 3.05
CA MET A 789 18.60 -4.57 3.59
C MET A 789 17.40 -3.78 3.09
N SER A 790 16.70 -4.33 2.10
CA SER A 790 15.72 -3.54 1.38
C SER A 790 14.58 -3.28 2.35
N LYS A 791 14.52 -2.04 2.81
CA LYS A 791 13.45 -1.46 3.62
C LYS A 791 12.08 -2.00 3.16
N GLU A 792 11.36 -2.67 4.05
CA GLU A 792 10.08 -3.33 3.75
C GLU A 792 8.90 -2.46 4.20
N SER A 793 7.78 -2.51 3.46
CA SER A 793 6.54 -1.86 3.87
C SER A 793 6.04 -2.49 5.18
N CYS A 794 5.76 -1.65 6.17
CA CYS A 794 5.33 -2.05 7.50
C CYS A 794 4.17 -1.17 7.98
N ILE A 795 3.65 -1.48 9.16
CA ILE A 795 2.69 -0.63 9.86
C ILE A 795 3.46 0.07 10.97
N THR A 796 3.39 1.39 11.01
CA THR A 796 3.91 2.18 12.14
C THR A 796 2.73 2.72 12.94
N GLU A 797 2.82 2.58 14.26
CA GLU A 797 1.93 3.25 15.20
C GLU A 797 2.52 4.62 15.49
N GLN A 798 1.67 5.64 15.42
CA GLN A 798 2.03 7.01 15.69
C GLN A 798 1.19 7.51 16.84
N THR A 799 1.81 8.25 17.75
CA THR A 799 1.12 8.88 18.86
C THR A 799 1.23 10.39 18.69
N GLN A 800 0.12 11.09 18.83
CA GLN A 800 0.10 12.55 18.82
C GLN A 800 -0.60 13.07 20.08
N TYR A 801 -0.09 14.18 20.60
CA TYR A 801 -0.65 14.87 21.76
C TYR A 801 -1.28 16.19 21.32
N PHE A 802 -2.34 16.59 22.02
CA PHE A 802 -3.05 17.85 21.80
C PHE A 802 -3.77 18.29 23.08
N TYR A 803 -4.25 19.53 23.10
CA TYR A 803 -5.10 20.04 24.17
C TYR A 803 -6.56 19.71 23.93
N ASP A 804 -7.16 18.93 24.82
CA ASP A 804 -8.62 18.67 24.81
C ASP A 804 -9.36 19.56 25.84
N ASN A 805 -8.73 19.80 26.99
CA ASN A 805 -9.31 20.60 28.07
C ASN A 805 -8.97 22.10 27.92
N GLU A 806 -9.97 22.98 28.09
CA GLU A 806 -9.82 24.44 28.02
C GLU A 806 -9.41 25.09 29.35
N GLU A 807 -9.27 24.31 30.44
CA GLU A 807 -8.76 24.81 31.71
C GLU A 807 -7.37 25.44 31.54
N LYS A 808 -7.17 26.58 32.22
CA LYS A 808 -5.96 27.40 32.07
C LYS A 808 -4.81 26.94 32.95
N SER A 809 -5.10 26.42 34.13
CA SER A 809 -4.11 26.19 35.18
C SER A 809 -4.29 24.82 35.82
N PHE A 810 -3.21 24.06 35.93
CA PHE A 810 -3.17 22.74 36.54
C PHE A 810 -2.12 22.75 37.64
N ARG A 811 -2.44 22.15 38.79
CA ARG A 811 -1.54 22.01 39.95
C ARG A 811 -1.61 20.59 40.46
N GLY A 812 -0.45 19.98 40.69
CA GLY A 812 -0.37 18.60 41.14
C GLY A 812 0.90 18.30 41.93
N THR A 813 0.86 17.19 42.66
CA THR A 813 2.00 16.59 43.36
C THR A 813 2.26 15.22 42.76
N LEU A 814 3.51 14.98 42.37
CA LEU A 814 4.02 13.71 41.88
C LEU A 814 4.55 12.94 43.09
N ASP A 815 3.85 11.92 43.54
CA ASP A 815 4.32 11.07 44.62
C ASP A 815 5.01 9.84 44.04
N CYS A 816 6.32 9.74 44.25
CA CYS A 816 7.07 8.50 44.05
C CYS A 816 7.33 7.84 45.41
N GLU A 817 7.70 6.55 45.41
CA GLU A 817 7.82 5.76 46.65
C GLU A 817 8.61 6.45 47.78
N ASN A 818 9.63 7.25 47.45
CA ASN A 818 10.51 7.92 48.43
C ASN A 818 10.55 9.46 48.36
N CYS A 819 9.79 10.11 47.47
CA CYS A 819 9.86 11.55 47.27
C CYS A 819 8.54 12.11 46.72
N SER A 820 8.32 13.40 46.91
CA SER A 820 7.26 14.14 46.22
C SER A 820 7.86 15.29 45.42
N ARG A 821 7.34 15.53 44.21
CA ARG A 821 7.68 16.69 43.37
C ARG A 821 6.40 17.47 43.08
N MET A 822 6.37 18.75 43.43
CA MET A 822 5.26 19.62 43.09
C MET A 822 5.44 20.18 41.68
N PHE A 823 4.33 20.38 40.96
CA PHE A 823 4.34 21.08 39.69
C PHE A 823 3.11 21.97 39.51
N HIS A 824 3.29 23.00 38.70
CA HIS A 824 2.25 23.90 38.26
C HIS A 824 2.41 24.15 36.75
N ALA A 825 1.35 23.93 36.00
CA ALA A 825 1.28 24.21 34.58
C ALA A 825 0.22 25.29 34.30
N GLU A 826 0.57 26.30 33.51
CA GLU A 826 -0.32 27.40 33.12
C GLU A 826 -0.23 27.68 31.61
N LYS A 827 -1.38 27.67 30.93
CA LYS A 827 -1.48 27.95 29.49
C LYS A 827 -1.35 29.44 29.24
N LEU A 828 -0.48 29.81 28.30
CA LEU A 828 -0.26 31.21 27.94
C LEU A 828 -1.40 31.76 27.08
N TRP A 829 -1.77 33.02 27.31
CA TRP A 829 -2.90 33.63 26.61
C TRP A 829 -2.60 33.90 25.13
N LYS A 830 -3.52 33.51 24.24
CA LYS A 830 -3.44 33.69 22.77
C LYS A 830 -2.26 32.99 22.07
N THR A 831 -1.72 31.93 22.66
CA THR A 831 -0.69 31.08 22.05
C THR A 831 -1.01 29.60 22.30
N ASN A 832 -0.30 28.70 21.61
CA ASN A 832 -0.37 27.25 21.84
C ASN A 832 0.60 26.78 22.93
N LEU A 833 1.20 27.70 23.70
CA LEU A 833 2.24 27.37 24.66
C LEU A 833 1.68 27.15 26.06
N VAL A 834 2.27 26.20 26.78
CA VAL A 834 2.06 25.98 28.21
C VAL A 834 3.38 26.19 28.96
N PHE A 835 3.32 26.98 30.02
CA PHE A 835 4.43 27.17 30.94
C PHE A 835 4.31 26.17 32.09
N VAL A 836 5.35 25.40 32.35
CA VAL A 836 5.39 24.40 33.42
C VAL A 836 6.56 24.71 34.34
N ILE A 837 6.26 24.81 35.62
CA ILE A 837 7.24 24.95 36.70
C ILE A 837 7.10 23.74 37.63
N ALA A 838 8.21 23.04 37.88
CA ALA A 838 8.23 21.85 38.71
C ALA A 838 9.49 21.79 39.57
N ASP A 839 9.42 21.05 40.67
CA ASP A 839 10.63 20.73 41.44
C ASP A 839 11.62 19.96 40.56
N ALA A 840 12.91 20.25 40.73
CA ALA A 840 13.95 19.75 39.85
C ALA A 840 13.99 18.22 39.81
N LYS A 841 14.19 17.64 38.61
CA LYS A 841 14.27 16.17 38.43
C LYS A 841 15.34 15.53 39.32
N LEU A 842 16.48 16.21 39.50
CA LEU A 842 17.61 15.74 40.33
C LEU A 842 17.24 15.58 41.82
N THR A 843 16.22 16.27 42.32
CA THR A 843 15.75 16.13 43.71
C THR A 843 15.15 14.76 43.98
N CYS A 844 14.69 14.07 42.93
CA CYS A 844 14.19 12.72 43.06
C CYS A 844 14.55 11.81 41.88
N MET A 845 15.62 11.06 42.08
CA MET A 845 16.11 10.05 41.12
C MET A 845 15.45 8.68 41.25
N SER A 846 14.63 8.45 42.29
CA SER A 846 13.99 7.14 42.51
C SER A 846 12.81 6.85 41.58
N CYS A 847 12.36 7.86 40.83
CA CYS A 847 11.28 7.70 39.88
C CYS A 847 11.88 7.48 38.49
N ASP A 848 11.88 6.24 38.01
CA ASP A 848 12.33 5.92 36.65
C ASP A 848 11.20 5.18 35.91
N HIS A 849 10.38 5.95 35.20
CA HIS A 849 9.40 5.40 34.26
C HIS A 849 10.05 5.21 32.90
N LYS A 850 9.55 4.22 32.15
CA LYS A 850 9.95 4.05 30.75
C LYS A 850 9.74 5.37 29.98
N PRO A 851 10.70 5.80 29.15
CA PRO A 851 10.56 7.01 28.37
C PRO A 851 9.32 6.91 27.47
N LEU A 852 8.52 7.97 27.45
CA LEU A 852 7.41 8.08 26.51
C LEU A 852 7.98 8.61 25.20
N ILE A 853 7.85 7.81 24.15
CA ILE A 853 8.38 8.12 22.82
C ILE A 853 7.22 8.55 21.95
N GLN A 854 7.31 9.75 21.39
CA GLN A 854 6.42 10.23 20.34
C GLN A 854 7.16 10.14 19.00
N ALA A 855 7.13 8.96 18.38
CA ALA A 855 7.73 8.71 17.08
C ALA A 855 6.96 7.58 16.37
N GLU A 856 7.20 7.41 15.06
CA GLU A 856 6.72 6.24 14.32
C GLU A 856 7.35 4.96 14.90
N GLN A 857 6.53 4.07 15.47
CA GLN A 857 7.01 2.80 16.01
C GLN A 857 6.46 1.61 15.22
N PRO A 858 7.30 0.64 14.81
CA PRO A 858 6.83 -0.54 14.10
C PRO A 858 5.88 -1.36 14.98
N SER A 859 4.65 -1.54 14.52
CA SER A 859 3.59 -2.24 15.26
C SER A 859 2.96 -3.34 14.40
N GLY A 860 2.32 -4.32 15.05
CA GLY A 860 1.52 -5.33 14.36
C GLY A 860 0.19 -4.78 13.81
N GLY A 861 -0.12 -3.51 14.10
CA GLY A 861 -1.42 -2.89 13.89
C GLY A 861 -2.48 -3.43 14.87
N PRO A 862 -3.76 -3.03 14.72
CA PRO A 862 -4.86 -3.63 15.50
C PRO A 862 -4.99 -5.15 15.26
N ASP A 863 -5.63 -5.90 16.15
CA ASP A 863 -5.79 -7.33 15.92
C ASP A 863 -6.73 -7.58 14.73
N PRO A 864 -6.29 -8.25 13.62
CA PRO A 864 -7.18 -8.60 12.51
C PRO A 864 -8.38 -9.44 12.94
N CYS A 865 -8.24 -10.24 14.01
CA CYS A 865 -9.29 -11.10 14.51
C CYS A 865 -10.48 -10.29 15.07
N GLU A 866 -10.20 -9.25 15.86
CA GLU A 866 -11.24 -8.37 16.44
C GLU A 866 -11.96 -7.56 15.37
N MET A 867 -11.21 -7.04 14.38
CA MET A 867 -11.80 -6.32 13.25
C MET A 867 -12.65 -7.20 12.35
N ALA A 868 -12.32 -8.48 12.22
CA ALA A 868 -13.09 -9.43 11.43
C ALA A 868 -14.44 -9.79 12.07
N GLU A 869 -14.58 -9.65 13.40
CA GLU A 869 -15.87 -9.83 14.08
C GLU A 869 -16.84 -8.68 13.79
N LYS A 870 -16.33 -7.47 13.64
CA LYS A 870 -17.08 -6.25 13.30
C LYS A 870 -16.48 -5.58 12.06
N PRO A 871 -16.67 -6.16 10.86
CA PRO A 871 -16.13 -5.58 9.64
C PRO A 871 -16.81 -4.25 9.33
N ARG A 872 -16.05 -3.34 8.72
CA ARG A 872 -16.56 -2.07 8.19
C ARG A 872 -17.61 -2.32 7.10
N PHE A 873 -18.59 -1.41 6.99
CA PHE A 873 -19.64 -1.51 5.97
C PHE A 873 -19.08 -1.36 4.56
N ARG A 874 -19.57 -2.17 3.63
CA ARG A 874 -19.22 -2.13 2.22
C ARG A 874 -20.36 -2.64 1.35
N LYS A 875 -20.30 -2.34 0.05
CA LYS A 875 -21.24 -2.83 -0.96
C LYS A 875 -20.49 -3.65 -2.01
N GLY A 876 -20.84 -4.93 -2.14
CA GLY A 876 -20.29 -5.80 -3.18
C GLY A 876 -20.85 -5.49 -4.57
N PRO A 877 -20.26 -6.05 -5.65
CA PRO A 877 -20.74 -5.83 -7.02
C PRO A 877 -22.17 -6.32 -7.24
N ASP A 878 -22.99 -5.54 -7.95
CA ASP A 878 -24.40 -5.85 -8.20
C ASP A 878 -24.59 -7.05 -9.15
N ALA A 879 -23.61 -7.33 -10.03
CA ALA A 879 -23.68 -8.40 -11.02
C ALA A 879 -22.74 -9.58 -10.69
N CYS A 880 -23.33 -10.76 -10.56
CA CYS A 880 -22.61 -12.02 -10.38
C CYS A 880 -22.91 -13.01 -11.52
N PHE A 881 -21.89 -13.72 -11.99
CA PHE A 881 -22.00 -14.79 -12.99
C PHE A 881 -21.32 -16.07 -12.49
N ASP A 882 -22.08 -17.03 -11.97
CA ASP A 882 -21.54 -18.21 -11.25
C ASP A 882 -22.10 -19.55 -11.73
N ASN A 883 -23.38 -19.61 -12.10
CA ASN A 883 -24.05 -20.84 -12.49
C ASN A 883 -24.95 -20.63 -13.71
N ASN A 884 -24.70 -21.40 -14.76
CA ASN A 884 -25.52 -21.42 -15.96
C ASN A 884 -25.89 -22.88 -16.28
N GLU A 885 -27.18 -23.18 -16.43
CA GLU A 885 -27.67 -24.54 -16.71
C GLU A 885 -27.10 -25.14 -18.01
N ARG A 886 -26.58 -24.28 -18.91
CA ARG A 886 -25.96 -24.68 -20.19
C ARG A 886 -24.43 -24.71 -20.17
N GLU A 887 -23.82 -24.69 -18.98
CA GLU A 887 -22.39 -24.92 -18.81
C GLU A 887 -22.04 -26.38 -19.13
N GLU A 888 -20.89 -26.61 -19.77
CA GLU A 888 -20.40 -27.97 -20.04
C GLU A 888 -19.47 -28.41 -18.91
N ASP A 889 -19.80 -29.53 -18.26
CA ASP A 889 -19.12 -30.02 -17.05
C ASP A 889 -18.03 -31.07 -17.34
N PHE A 890 -17.74 -31.40 -18.61
CA PHE A 890 -16.99 -32.61 -18.97
C PHE A 890 -15.46 -32.49 -18.94
N ASP A 891 -14.91 -31.28 -18.92
CA ASP A 891 -13.46 -31.07 -18.96
C ASP A 891 -12.90 -30.89 -17.54
N CYS A 892 -12.44 -31.99 -16.94
CA CYS A 892 -11.88 -32.06 -15.59
C CYS A 892 -10.48 -32.73 -15.60
N GLY A 893 -9.50 -32.03 -16.16
CA GLY A 893 -8.08 -32.41 -16.11
C GLY A 893 -7.73 -33.58 -17.03
N GLY A 894 -7.21 -33.28 -18.21
CA GLY A 894 -6.68 -34.28 -19.13
C GLY A 894 -5.29 -34.77 -18.71
N ALA A 895 -5.22 -35.77 -17.84
CA ALA A 895 -4.08 -36.67 -17.91
C ALA A 895 -4.23 -37.45 -19.22
N SER A 896 -3.41 -37.14 -20.22
CA SER A 896 -3.20 -38.03 -21.35
C SER A 896 -2.54 -39.30 -20.81
N ALA A 897 -3.35 -40.17 -20.19
CA ALA A 897 -3.01 -41.56 -20.05
C ALA A 897 -2.89 -42.06 -21.48
N LEU A 898 -1.66 -42.17 -21.97
CA LEU A 898 -1.35 -43.01 -23.12
C LEU A 898 -1.84 -44.40 -22.73
N SER A 899 -3.08 -44.73 -23.07
CA SER A 899 -3.55 -46.10 -23.03
C SER A 899 -2.73 -46.83 -24.08
N PRO A 900 -1.75 -47.68 -23.71
CA PRO A 900 -1.03 -48.41 -24.73
C PRO A 900 -2.06 -49.28 -25.45
N SER A 901 -2.11 -49.20 -26.78
CA SER A 901 -3.06 -50.04 -27.50
C SER A 901 -2.73 -51.49 -27.17
N LEU A 902 -3.73 -52.25 -26.73
CA LEU A 902 -3.61 -53.67 -26.40
C LEU A 902 -2.94 -54.45 -27.55
N LEU A 903 -3.23 -54.03 -28.79
CA LEU A 903 -2.62 -54.56 -30.02
C LEU A 903 -1.11 -54.32 -30.10
N ALA A 904 -0.63 -53.13 -29.72
CA ALA A 904 0.81 -52.82 -29.70
C ALA A 904 1.54 -53.61 -28.60
N MET A 905 0.93 -53.77 -27.43
CA MET A 905 1.49 -54.57 -26.33
C MET A 905 1.58 -56.07 -26.69
N VAL A 906 0.52 -56.61 -27.30
CA VAL A 906 0.50 -58.00 -27.78
C VAL A 906 1.51 -58.21 -28.91
N ALA A 907 1.63 -57.26 -29.84
CA ALA A 907 2.63 -57.32 -30.91
C ALA A 907 4.06 -57.29 -30.36
N LEU A 908 4.33 -56.48 -29.34
CA LEU A 908 5.64 -56.41 -28.70
C LEU A 908 5.97 -57.71 -27.95
N GLN A 909 4.99 -58.30 -27.26
CA GLN A 909 5.15 -59.59 -26.58
C GLN A 909 5.36 -60.74 -27.56
N LEU A 910 4.66 -60.75 -28.69
CA LEU A 910 4.88 -61.73 -29.76
C LEU A 910 6.26 -61.57 -30.41
N ALA A 911 6.74 -60.34 -30.61
CA ALA A 911 8.09 -60.09 -31.12
C ALA A 911 9.19 -60.55 -30.14
N LEU A 912 8.99 -60.33 -28.84
CA LEU A 912 9.87 -60.81 -27.77
C LEU A 912 9.88 -62.34 -27.65
N LEU A 913 8.71 -62.99 -27.77
CA LEU A 913 8.61 -64.46 -27.82
C LEU A 913 9.29 -65.05 -29.05
N TRP A 914 9.21 -64.37 -30.19
CA TRP A 914 9.88 -64.79 -31.43
C TRP A 914 11.41 -64.67 -31.33
N LEU A 915 11.92 -63.61 -30.68
CA LEU A 915 13.34 -63.43 -30.42
C LEU A 915 13.91 -64.48 -29.44
N LEU A 916 13.12 -64.90 -28.45
CA LEU A 916 13.53 -65.93 -27.47
C LEU A 916 13.45 -67.36 -28.02
N ALA A 917 12.59 -67.62 -29.02
CA ALA A 917 12.47 -68.93 -29.66
C ALA A 917 13.54 -69.19 -30.75
N GLY A 918 14.32 -68.18 -31.14
CA GLY A 918 15.30 -68.26 -32.24
C GLY A 918 16.69 -68.76 -31.86
N SER A 919 16.98 -69.04 -30.58
CA SER A 919 18.34 -69.33 -30.10
C SER A 919 18.50 -70.70 -29.45
N THR A 920 18.08 -71.78 -30.10
CA THR A 920 18.58 -73.14 -29.83
C THR A 920 18.44 -74.01 -31.07
N HIS A 921 19.52 -74.14 -31.85
CA HIS A 921 19.96 -75.38 -32.50
C HIS A 921 21.10 -75.06 -33.48
N HIS A 922 22.34 -75.39 -33.10
CA HIS A 922 23.26 -76.11 -33.97
C HIS A 922 24.30 -76.83 -33.12
N ALA A 923 24.13 -78.15 -33.05
CA ALA A 923 25.11 -79.08 -32.51
C ALA A 923 26.18 -79.39 -33.57
N VAL A 924 27.39 -79.66 -33.06
CA VAL A 924 28.58 -80.17 -33.75
C VAL A 924 28.30 -81.47 -34.51
N PRO A 925 29.00 -81.74 -35.63
CA PRO A 925 29.72 -83.03 -35.68
C PRO A 925 31.11 -82.99 -36.37
N SER A 926 31.91 -83.99 -35.93
CA SER A 926 33.25 -84.49 -36.31
C SER A 926 34.47 -83.61 -36.07
#